data_AF-A0A1G5IWR5-F1
#
_entry.id   AF-A0A1G5IWR5-F1
#
_cell.length_a   1.000
_cell.length_b   1.000
_cell.length_c   1.000
_cell.angle_alpha   90.00
_cell.angle_beta   90.00
_cell.angle_gamma   90.00
#
_symmetry.space_group_name_H-M   'P 1'
#
loop_
_entity.id
_entity.type
_entity.pdbx_description
1 polymer ?
#
loop_
_entity_poly.entity_id
_entity_poly.type
_entity_poly.pdbx_seq_one_letter_code
_entity_poly.pdbx_strand_id
1 'polypeptide(L)'
;MTEKQELLLQLFREIDEICKKHNLRYVMAGGTLIGVLRNEGFIPWDDDVDIYMPKSDWDKFVEICKTEMPPNRAIHCSDVDRTYTNGFPRYASTDSCSIHKHQIIGEDKAGEIIDVLTLDPIPDDDREYEKYRTHMMIYTDLLNIGAVFGIRWEISAFKYLYWLIRYTFFGKDRTLRKLEKIMFSYKEEECNRYAMRWGGCPFLFDKDMMFPVKYMNFEGEKVMVPNRTSDYLIWHYGDEWSYIPPHGERESHESVYVPGATYQEIRDEYLPRISKGRIRRQMTFRKFYCLLHAKENHRLDAQRNKIRADVTGKDLEARILKLEKPLETYIAERKYGILNEVFEKYYQVQLSAEFVGREDYFSIYPFYHPTLIQVSDEIFQAAMLTLIYHERVAKAWRMYEVRKKLDHLTPEMEKTVEDIHLFRKAASHYEFKEMDQAEEIVNGLMERYPDAPGFLKFKCRFVTARAKQNRKFSEADEFLEKCLQLFPDDGYFMKYKGDMLWEKGLQNEALVEYAKARECTTNGIVQLELDKLLCEKKDMAIEECMNLLQNRQKTQAVSMMELWCKLMPEDKEAEGAFYVAKVQCARTRTELEELVTELYKKIGISNKIEKKPLADEVFYRKALTQAWQRFGYPEPLAEIRTRIVCTEDESDLEYLAEEMRNFQVRKQWNCETYKLLGDIRKKQGQTKLAFENYFHAMEYEPHSYIKTELSRIFLEDLYKGSRRAGFFAKRTDATEFLDAWLGKYKSQKDLEKLLERIL
;
A
#
# COMPACT_ATOMS: atom_id res chain seq x y z
N MET A 1 -7.24 -6.52 -6.31
CA MET A 1 -6.88 -5.40 -7.20
C MET A 1 -7.96 -4.33 -7.13
N THR A 2 -7.60 -3.06 -7.23
CA THR A 2 -8.56 -1.93 -7.34
C THR A 2 -8.84 -1.59 -8.81
N GLU A 3 -9.93 -0.87 -9.11
CA GLU A 3 -10.23 -0.39 -10.48
C GLU A 3 -9.08 0.44 -11.06
N LYS A 4 -8.42 1.25 -10.23
CA LYS A 4 -7.23 2.01 -10.63
C LYS A 4 -6.08 1.08 -11.01
N GLN A 5 -5.79 0.07 -10.19
CA GLN A 5 -4.74 -0.92 -10.47
C GLN A 5 -5.04 -1.75 -11.71
N GLU A 6 -6.31 -2.09 -12.00
CA GLU A 6 -6.72 -2.76 -13.23
C GLU A 6 -6.39 -1.92 -14.48
N LEU A 7 -6.70 -0.61 -14.43
CA LEU A 7 -6.37 0.31 -15.51
C LEU A 7 -4.85 0.50 -15.66
N LEU A 8 -4.11 0.64 -14.55
CA LEU A 8 -2.64 0.71 -14.58
C LEU A 8 -2.02 -0.57 -15.16
N LEU A 9 -2.53 -1.74 -14.78
CA LEU A 9 -2.08 -3.02 -15.33
C LEU A 9 -2.34 -3.11 -16.83
N GLN A 10 -3.50 -2.63 -17.30
CA GLN A 10 -3.81 -2.55 -18.72
C GLN A 10 -2.79 -1.67 -19.46
N LEU A 11 -2.55 -0.45 -18.96
CA LEU A 11 -1.59 0.48 -19.57
C LEU A 11 -0.17 -0.11 -19.59
N PHE A 12 0.25 -0.76 -18.50
CA PHE A 12 1.54 -1.42 -18.43
C PHE A 12 1.66 -2.59 -19.42
N ARG A 13 0.63 -3.44 -19.55
CA ARG A 13 0.61 -4.54 -20.52
C ARG A 13 0.80 -4.05 -21.95
N GLU A 14 0.18 -2.95 -22.32
CA GLU A 14 0.37 -2.33 -23.64
C GLU A 14 1.84 -1.94 -23.88
N ILE A 15 2.50 -1.34 -22.89
CA ILE A 15 3.93 -0.99 -22.96
C ILE A 15 4.79 -2.25 -23.08
N ASP A 16 4.55 -3.25 -22.22
CA ASP A 16 5.30 -4.50 -22.18
C ASP A 16 5.19 -5.30 -23.50
N GLU A 17 4.00 -5.39 -24.08
CA GLU A 17 3.76 -6.02 -25.38
C GLU A 17 4.55 -5.33 -26.51
N ILE A 18 4.49 -3.99 -26.57
CA ILE A 18 5.27 -3.21 -27.54
C ILE A 18 6.77 -3.46 -27.33
N CYS A 19 7.24 -3.42 -26.08
CA CYS A 19 8.65 -3.63 -25.77
C CYS A 19 9.13 -5.03 -26.16
N LYS A 20 8.37 -6.08 -25.82
CA LYS A 20 8.69 -7.47 -26.18
C LYS A 20 8.70 -7.68 -27.70
N LYS A 21 7.70 -7.14 -28.40
CA LYS A 21 7.59 -7.25 -29.87
C LYS A 21 8.77 -6.62 -30.60
N HIS A 22 9.28 -5.50 -30.10
CA HIS A 22 10.35 -4.72 -30.73
C HIS A 22 11.71 -4.86 -30.06
N ASN A 23 11.86 -5.82 -29.13
CA ASN A 23 13.09 -6.09 -28.39
C ASN A 23 13.66 -4.84 -27.68
N LEU A 24 12.78 -4.07 -27.05
CA LEU A 24 13.14 -2.91 -26.23
C LEU A 24 13.27 -3.34 -24.77
N ARG A 25 14.25 -2.75 -24.08
CA ARG A 25 14.50 -3.05 -22.67
C ARG A 25 13.76 -2.05 -21.79
N TYR A 26 13.09 -2.55 -20.76
CA TYR A 26 12.69 -1.76 -19.59
C TYR A 26 13.01 -2.57 -18.32
N VAL A 27 12.95 -1.95 -17.15
CA VAL A 27 12.94 -2.66 -15.87
C VAL A 27 11.90 -2.03 -14.94
N MET A 28 11.18 -2.86 -14.18
CA MET A 28 10.32 -2.38 -13.09
C MET A 28 11.17 -1.64 -12.04
N ALA A 29 10.66 -0.53 -11.52
CA ALA A 29 11.39 0.35 -10.61
C ALA A 29 10.55 0.71 -9.37
N GLY A 30 11.18 1.36 -8.39
CA GLY A 30 10.50 1.95 -7.25
C GLY A 30 9.62 0.97 -6.46
N GLY A 31 8.45 1.45 -6.04
CA GLY A 31 7.47 0.67 -5.29
C GLY A 31 6.92 -0.51 -6.09
N THR A 32 6.79 -0.34 -7.41
CA THR A 32 6.36 -1.40 -8.31
C THR A 32 7.29 -2.61 -8.24
N LEU A 33 8.62 -2.41 -8.21
CA LEU A 33 9.57 -3.51 -8.07
C LEU A 33 9.47 -4.22 -6.71
N ILE A 34 9.20 -3.48 -5.63
CA ILE A 34 8.87 -4.12 -4.34
C ILE A 34 7.64 -5.01 -4.50
N GLY A 35 6.58 -4.53 -5.19
CA GLY A 35 5.39 -5.31 -5.49
C GLY A 35 5.70 -6.61 -6.25
N VAL A 36 6.56 -6.55 -7.27
CA VAL A 36 7.02 -7.73 -8.02
C VAL A 36 7.65 -8.79 -7.10
N LEU A 37 8.50 -8.39 -6.15
CA LEU A 37 9.22 -9.34 -5.28
C LEU A 37 8.42 -9.79 -4.06
N ARG A 38 7.62 -8.89 -3.48
CA ARG A 38 6.95 -9.06 -2.19
C ARG A 38 5.50 -9.49 -2.33
N ASN A 39 4.85 -9.16 -3.45
CA ASN A 39 3.43 -9.43 -3.68
C ASN A 39 3.20 -10.27 -4.95
N GLU A 40 4.20 -10.38 -5.84
CA GLU A 40 4.04 -10.86 -7.24
C GLU A 40 2.91 -10.13 -7.98
N GLY A 41 2.69 -8.88 -7.61
CA GLY A 41 1.58 -8.05 -8.05
C GLY A 41 1.66 -6.67 -7.41
N PHE A 42 0.57 -5.91 -7.45
CA PHE A 42 0.53 -4.60 -6.82
C PHE A 42 0.68 -4.69 -5.30
N ILE A 43 1.37 -3.72 -4.73
CA ILE A 43 1.27 -3.45 -3.30
C ILE A 43 -0.15 -2.91 -3.05
N PRO A 44 -0.87 -3.33 -1.97
CA PRO A 44 -2.30 -3.03 -1.82
C PRO A 44 -2.68 -1.53 -1.84
N TRP A 45 -1.79 -0.65 -1.39
CA TRP A 45 -2.00 0.81 -1.35
C TRP A 45 -1.32 1.57 -2.49
N ASP A 46 -0.58 0.87 -3.34
CA ASP A 46 0.21 1.45 -4.42
C ASP A 46 -0.69 1.85 -5.57
N ASP A 47 -0.41 3.02 -6.13
CA ASP A 47 -1.35 3.76 -6.97
C ASP A 47 -0.73 4.26 -8.27
N ASP A 48 0.45 3.75 -8.61
CA ASP A 48 1.20 4.01 -9.83
C ASP A 48 2.04 2.80 -10.25
N VAL A 49 2.66 2.93 -11.43
CA VAL A 49 3.59 1.94 -11.97
C VAL A 49 4.80 2.71 -12.50
N ASP A 50 5.97 2.39 -11.96
CA ASP A 50 7.25 2.96 -12.35
C ASP A 50 8.06 1.96 -13.17
N ILE A 51 8.53 2.40 -14.34
CA ILE A 51 9.53 1.67 -15.12
C ILE A 51 10.71 2.54 -15.48
N TYR A 52 11.89 1.94 -15.54
CA TYR A 52 13.09 2.53 -16.11
C TYR A 52 13.32 2.03 -17.52
N MET A 53 13.68 2.92 -18.43
CA MET A 53 13.98 2.59 -19.83
C MET A 53 15.27 3.28 -20.28
N PRO A 54 16.24 2.59 -20.91
CA PRO A 54 17.39 3.24 -21.52
C PRO A 54 16.91 4.32 -22.50
N LYS A 55 17.55 5.50 -22.49
CA LYS A 55 17.15 6.60 -23.36
C LYS A 55 17.09 6.21 -24.84
N SER A 56 18.00 5.35 -25.27
CA SER A 56 18.09 4.79 -26.63
C SER A 56 16.87 3.94 -27.01
N ASP A 57 16.29 3.19 -26.05
CA ASP A 57 15.11 2.36 -26.27
C ASP A 57 13.83 3.18 -26.12
N TRP A 58 13.81 4.17 -25.24
CA TRP A 58 12.72 5.15 -25.16
C TRP A 58 12.52 5.90 -26.48
N ASP A 59 13.60 6.35 -27.13
CA ASP A 59 13.48 7.04 -28.41
C ASP A 59 12.88 6.15 -29.50
N LYS A 60 13.22 4.85 -29.52
CA LYS A 60 12.59 3.88 -30.43
C LYS A 60 11.13 3.65 -30.08
N PHE A 61 10.81 3.52 -28.79
CA PHE A 61 9.44 3.34 -28.29
C PHE A 61 8.54 4.47 -28.76
N VAL A 62 8.98 5.73 -28.60
CA VAL A 62 8.24 6.92 -29.07
C VAL A 62 7.98 6.88 -30.57
N GLU A 63 8.95 6.47 -31.39
CA GLU A 63 8.77 6.34 -32.84
C GLU A 63 7.76 5.23 -33.18
N ILE A 64 7.82 4.08 -32.51
CA ILE A 64 6.87 2.96 -32.71
C ILE A 64 5.44 3.36 -32.33
N CYS A 65 5.28 4.10 -31.22
CA CYS A 65 3.97 4.58 -30.77
C CYS A 65 3.28 5.53 -31.76
N LYS A 66 3.98 6.09 -32.76
CA LYS A 66 3.32 6.86 -33.82
C LYS A 66 2.41 6.01 -34.70
N THR A 67 2.65 4.70 -34.78
CA THR A 67 1.92 3.78 -35.65
C THR A 67 1.24 2.63 -34.92
N GLU A 68 1.77 2.20 -33.77
CA GLU A 68 1.29 1.02 -33.05
C GLU A 68 0.61 1.34 -31.71
N MET A 69 0.50 2.61 -31.32
CA MET A 69 -0.13 2.99 -30.05
C MET A 69 -1.66 2.74 -30.11
N PRO A 70 -2.24 2.09 -29.08
CA PRO A 70 -3.68 1.92 -28.96
C PRO A 70 -4.45 3.25 -28.98
N PRO A 71 -5.74 3.25 -29.38
CA PRO A 71 -6.59 4.43 -29.29
C PRO A 71 -6.72 4.90 -27.84
N ASN A 72 -7.04 6.19 -27.65
CA ASN A 72 -7.18 6.83 -26.33
C ASN A 72 -5.91 6.75 -25.45
N ARG A 73 -4.75 6.82 -26.08
CA ARG A 73 -3.44 6.86 -25.42
C ARG A 73 -2.64 8.08 -25.82
N ALA A 74 -1.70 8.44 -24.97
CA ALA A 74 -0.76 9.52 -25.24
C ALA A 74 0.61 9.26 -24.63
N ILE A 75 1.64 9.64 -25.39
CA ILE A 75 3.00 9.80 -24.87
C ILE A 75 3.12 11.22 -24.32
N HIS A 76 3.38 11.32 -23.02
CA HIS A 76 3.61 12.59 -22.34
C HIS A 76 5.09 12.77 -22.11
N CYS A 77 5.75 13.51 -22.99
CA CYS A 77 7.13 13.91 -22.76
C CYS A 77 7.41 15.26 -23.42
N SER A 78 8.34 16.01 -22.84
CA SER A 78 8.72 17.33 -23.35
C SER A 78 9.38 17.24 -24.73
N ASP A 79 9.94 16.08 -25.10
CA ASP A 79 10.59 15.84 -26.39
C ASP A 79 9.56 15.73 -27.54
N VAL A 80 8.35 15.25 -27.25
CA VAL A 80 7.23 15.11 -28.20
C VAL A 80 6.29 16.31 -28.13
N ASP A 81 5.94 16.76 -26.93
CA ASP A 81 5.01 17.84 -26.68
C ASP A 81 5.64 18.91 -25.78
N ARG A 82 5.95 20.05 -26.40
CA ARG A 82 6.51 21.20 -25.67
C ARG A 82 5.49 21.87 -24.75
N THR A 83 4.22 21.48 -24.68
CA THR A 83 3.27 21.95 -23.65
C THR A 83 3.39 21.18 -22.34
N TYR A 84 3.99 19.98 -22.38
CA TYR A 84 4.21 19.13 -21.22
C TYR A 84 5.04 19.83 -20.12
N THR A 85 4.59 19.66 -18.88
CA THR A 85 5.08 20.42 -17.72
C THR A 85 5.87 19.58 -16.72
N ASN A 86 6.07 18.29 -16.97
CA ASN A 86 6.92 17.42 -16.16
C ASN A 86 8.31 17.21 -16.80
N GLY A 87 9.27 16.79 -15.98
CA GLY A 87 10.67 16.61 -16.38
C GLY A 87 11.02 15.23 -16.96
N PHE A 88 10.11 14.27 -16.87
CA PHE A 88 10.34 12.88 -17.28
C PHE A 88 9.13 12.33 -18.05
N PRO A 89 9.31 11.33 -18.93
CA PRO A 89 8.22 10.80 -19.74
C PRO A 89 7.17 9.98 -19.00
N ARG A 90 5.96 9.94 -19.57
CA ARG A 90 4.86 9.07 -19.14
C ARG A 90 4.10 8.49 -20.33
N TYR A 91 3.47 7.35 -20.10
CA TYR A 91 2.48 6.76 -20.99
C TYR A 91 1.11 6.88 -20.33
N ALA A 92 0.12 7.46 -21.01
CA ALA A 92 -1.14 7.86 -20.37
C ALA A 92 -2.38 7.37 -21.12
N SER A 93 -3.43 7.07 -20.37
CA SER A 93 -4.81 7.04 -20.87
C SER A 93 -5.30 8.48 -21.11
N THR A 94 -6.10 8.69 -22.16
CA THR A 94 -6.76 9.98 -22.43
C THR A 94 -8.27 9.95 -22.19
N ASP A 95 -8.81 8.81 -21.79
CA ASP A 95 -10.22 8.54 -21.53
C ASP A 95 -10.54 8.31 -20.04
N SER A 96 -9.56 8.54 -19.16
CA SER A 96 -9.71 8.58 -17.70
C SER A 96 -9.48 10.00 -17.15
N CYS A 97 -9.81 10.21 -15.88
CA CYS A 97 -9.55 11.48 -15.19
C CYS A 97 -8.59 11.29 -14.03
N SER A 98 -7.32 11.65 -14.25
CA SER A 98 -6.34 11.87 -13.18
C SER A 98 -5.49 13.08 -13.53
N ILE A 99 -5.68 14.20 -12.83
CA ILE A 99 -4.96 15.45 -13.08
C ILE A 99 -3.98 15.69 -11.93
N HIS A 100 -2.68 15.55 -12.22
CA HIS A 100 -1.65 15.80 -11.22
C HIS A 100 -1.39 17.30 -11.02
N LYS A 101 -0.84 17.66 -9.86
CA LYS A 101 -0.59 19.05 -9.44
C LYS A 101 0.14 19.92 -10.48
N HIS A 102 1.10 19.37 -11.21
CA HIS A 102 1.85 20.12 -12.24
C HIS A 102 1.04 20.38 -13.52
N GLN A 103 -0.04 19.63 -13.75
CA GLN A 103 -0.90 19.68 -14.94
C GLN A 103 -2.13 20.59 -14.76
N ILE A 104 -2.38 21.08 -13.53
CA ILE A 104 -3.59 21.86 -13.20
C ILE A 104 -3.76 23.07 -14.13
N ILE A 105 -2.68 23.79 -14.45
CA ILE A 105 -2.72 24.97 -15.34
C ILE A 105 -2.01 24.74 -16.69
N GLY A 106 -1.59 23.50 -16.94
CA GLY A 106 -0.96 23.07 -18.19
C GLY A 106 -2.00 22.89 -19.30
N GLU A 107 -1.49 22.72 -20.51
CA GLU A 107 -2.27 22.34 -21.69
C GLU A 107 -2.01 20.87 -22.07
N ASP A 108 -1.20 20.19 -21.28
CA ASP A 108 -0.82 18.80 -21.44
C ASP A 108 -1.98 17.86 -21.13
N LYS A 109 -2.06 16.77 -21.87
CA LYS A 109 -3.04 15.69 -21.63
C LYS A 109 -2.86 15.09 -20.22
N ALA A 110 -3.94 14.55 -19.67
CA ALA A 110 -3.97 13.96 -18.33
C ALA A 110 -4.82 12.67 -18.36
N GLY A 111 -5.01 12.01 -17.21
CA GLY A 111 -5.53 10.63 -17.13
C GLY A 111 -4.59 9.75 -16.32
N GLU A 112 -4.96 8.48 -16.13
CA GLU A 112 -4.07 7.50 -15.50
C GLU A 112 -2.81 7.28 -16.32
N ILE A 113 -1.70 7.06 -15.63
CA ILE A 113 -0.34 7.13 -16.19
C ILE A 113 0.55 6.00 -15.71
N ILE A 114 1.51 5.64 -16.55
CA ILE A 114 2.69 4.86 -16.21
C ILE A 114 3.89 5.80 -16.30
N ASP A 115 4.68 5.88 -15.23
CA ASP A 115 5.88 6.71 -15.18
C ASP A 115 7.04 5.96 -15.87
N VAL A 116 7.55 6.54 -16.97
CA VAL A 116 8.61 5.93 -17.79
C VAL A 116 9.87 6.76 -17.63
N LEU A 117 10.59 6.53 -16.54
CA LEU A 117 11.78 7.30 -16.20
C LEU A 117 12.96 6.83 -17.07
N THR A 118 13.50 7.74 -17.89
CA THR A 118 14.57 7.38 -18.80
C THR A 118 15.92 7.33 -18.09
N LEU A 119 16.75 6.37 -18.47
CA LEU A 119 18.13 6.21 -18.02
C LEU A 119 19.06 6.82 -19.07
N ASP A 120 19.63 7.97 -18.73
CA ASP A 120 20.58 8.68 -19.59
C ASP A 120 22.00 8.16 -19.32
N PRO A 121 22.78 7.75 -20.35
CA PRO A 121 24.12 7.25 -20.14
C PRO A 121 25.06 8.39 -19.67
N ILE A 122 25.82 8.13 -18.60
CA ILE A 122 26.76 9.09 -18.02
C ILE A 122 28.12 8.41 -17.80
N PRO A 123 29.23 9.06 -18.21
CA PRO A 123 30.57 8.51 -18.00
C PRO A 123 30.91 8.43 -16.52
N ASP A 124 31.92 7.64 -16.18
CA ASP A 124 32.44 7.55 -14.82
C ASP A 124 33.31 8.78 -14.44
N ASP A 125 32.74 9.98 -14.60
CA ASP A 125 33.36 11.26 -14.24
C ASP A 125 32.34 12.16 -13.51
N ASP A 126 32.66 12.50 -12.26
CA ASP A 126 31.84 13.35 -11.40
C ASP A 126 31.61 14.76 -11.97
N ARG A 127 32.56 15.28 -12.77
CA ARG A 127 32.43 16.61 -13.41
C ARG A 127 31.37 16.60 -14.50
N GLU A 128 31.35 15.55 -15.31
CA GLU A 128 30.34 15.39 -16.36
C GLU A 128 28.96 15.11 -15.76
N TYR A 129 28.89 14.37 -14.65
CA TYR A 129 27.65 14.23 -13.88
C TYR A 129 27.18 15.56 -13.28
N GLU A 130 28.06 16.34 -12.64
CA GLU A 130 27.70 17.64 -12.07
C GLU A 130 27.20 18.61 -13.16
N LYS A 131 27.83 18.58 -14.34
CA LYS A 131 27.38 19.32 -15.52
C LYS A 131 26.00 18.84 -15.97
N TYR A 132 25.77 17.54 -16.12
CA TYR A 132 24.46 16.97 -16.47
C TYR A 132 23.40 17.42 -15.45
N ARG A 133 23.62 17.14 -14.17
CA ARG A 133 22.74 17.48 -13.04
C ARG A 133 22.37 18.95 -13.03
N THR A 134 23.36 19.84 -13.17
CA THR A 134 23.15 21.30 -13.20
C THR A 134 22.21 21.71 -14.32
N HIS A 135 22.40 21.18 -15.53
CA HIS A 135 21.54 21.50 -16.66
C HIS A 135 20.17 20.81 -16.56
N MET A 136 20.09 19.62 -15.96
CA MET A 136 18.83 18.91 -15.69
C MET A 136 17.94 19.67 -14.70
N MET A 137 18.53 20.27 -13.65
CA MET A 137 17.78 21.13 -12.73
C MET A 137 17.19 22.33 -13.45
N ILE A 138 18.00 23.01 -14.28
CA ILE A 138 17.56 24.17 -15.05
C ILE A 138 16.48 23.76 -16.06
N TYR A 139 16.69 22.66 -16.77
CA TYR A 139 15.74 22.11 -17.74
C TYR A 139 14.39 21.82 -17.08
N THR A 140 14.38 21.09 -15.97
CA THR A 140 13.17 20.76 -15.23
C THR A 140 12.51 22.00 -14.64
N ASP A 141 13.31 22.96 -14.14
CA ASP A 141 12.79 24.23 -13.62
C ASP A 141 12.16 25.11 -14.69
N LEU A 142 12.59 25.03 -15.95
CA LEU A 142 11.94 25.73 -17.07
C LEU A 142 10.65 25.03 -17.52
N LEU A 143 10.58 23.72 -17.41
CA LEU A 143 9.38 22.94 -17.76
C LEU A 143 8.28 23.08 -16.70
N ASN A 144 8.64 22.86 -15.44
CA ASN A 144 7.71 22.81 -14.33
C ASN A 144 7.72 24.12 -13.55
N ILE A 145 6.65 24.90 -13.71
CA ILE A 145 6.52 26.20 -13.05
C ILE A 145 6.19 26.09 -11.55
N GLY A 146 5.61 24.97 -11.09
CA GLY A 146 5.09 24.81 -9.74
C GLY A 146 6.13 24.36 -8.71
N ALA A 147 7.10 23.55 -9.14
CA ALA A 147 8.20 23.07 -8.31
C ALA A 147 9.48 23.88 -8.54
N VAL A 148 10.38 23.90 -7.54
CA VAL A 148 11.70 24.54 -7.64
C VAL A 148 12.75 23.47 -7.37
N PHE A 149 13.32 22.91 -8.43
CA PHE A 149 14.25 21.77 -8.31
C PHE A 149 15.66 22.23 -7.98
N GLY A 150 16.10 23.35 -8.56
CA GLY A 150 17.46 23.85 -8.43
C GLY A 150 17.89 24.27 -7.02
N ILE A 151 16.97 24.50 -6.06
CA ILE A 151 17.36 24.87 -4.69
C ILE A 151 18.22 23.77 -4.05
N ARG A 152 17.89 22.50 -4.31
CA ARG A 152 18.53 21.34 -3.66
C ARG A 152 19.99 21.17 -4.06
N TRP A 153 20.39 21.77 -5.17
CA TRP A 153 21.74 21.75 -5.72
C TRP A 153 22.35 23.15 -5.78
N GLU A 154 21.73 24.11 -5.09
CA GLU A 154 22.16 25.51 -5.03
C GLU A 154 22.41 26.14 -6.41
N ILE A 155 21.56 25.80 -7.38
CA ILE A 155 21.65 26.33 -8.74
C ILE A 155 21.57 27.85 -8.68
N SER A 156 22.56 28.52 -9.25
CA SER A 156 22.62 29.98 -9.28
C SER A 156 21.35 30.57 -9.92
N ALA A 157 20.71 31.47 -9.19
CA ALA A 157 19.55 32.23 -9.68
C ALA A 157 19.85 32.97 -10.99
N PHE A 158 21.08 33.46 -11.18
CA PHE A 158 21.50 34.13 -12.41
C PHE A 158 21.69 33.15 -13.58
N LYS A 159 22.13 31.92 -13.30
CA LYS A 159 22.21 30.85 -14.31
C LYS A 159 20.80 30.46 -14.78
N TYR A 160 19.88 30.27 -13.84
CA TYR A 160 18.46 30.07 -14.16
C TYR A 160 17.88 31.25 -14.96
N LEU A 161 18.14 32.50 -14.52
CA LEU A 161 17.67 33.71 -15.20
C LEU A 161 18.20 33.81 -16.64
N TYR A 162 19.48 33.48 -16.88
CA TYR A 162 20.04 33.42 -18.23
C TYR A 162 19.22 32.50 -19.14
N TRP A 163 18.91 31.29 -18.66
CA TRP A 163 18.14 30.33 -19.45
C TRP A 163 16.65 30.71 -19.57
N LEU A 164 16.07 31.35 -18.55
CA LEU A 164 14.71 31.89 -18.60
C LEU A 164 14.58 33.04 -19.61
N ILE A 165 15.56 33.95 -19.67
CA ILE A 165 15.64 35.00 -20.70
C ILE A 165 15.71 34.33 -22.08
N ARG A 166 16.57 33.32 -22.25
CA ARG A 166 16.63 32.61 -23.54
C ARG A 166 15.31 31.94 -23.90
N TYR A 167 14.69 31.26 -22.94
CA TYR A 167 13.39 30.61 -23.09
C TYR A 167 12.31 31.60 -23.54
N THR A 168 12.31 32.81 -22.98
CA THR A 168 11.33 33.86 -23.25
C THR A 168 11.55 34.53 -24.61
N PHE A 169 12.80 34.88 -24.96
CA PHE A 169 13.11 35.67 -26.17
C PHE A 169 13.45 34.82 -27.40
N PHE A 170 14.10 33.68 -27.24
CA PHE A 170 14.46 32.77 -28.36
C PHE A 170 13.47 31.61 -28.53
N GLY A 171 12.47 31.51 -27.64
CA GLY A 171 11.44 30.48 -27.65
C GLY A 171 11.80 29.25 -26.81
N LYS A 172 10.73 28.61 -26.28
CA LYS A 172 10.79 27.39 -25.46
C LYS A 172 11.59 26.29 -26.15
N ASP A 173 11.13 25.89 -27.33
CA ASP A 173 11.66 24.73 -28.03
C ASP A 173 13.16 24.85 -28.39
N ARG A 174 13.59 26.00 -28.94
CA ARG A 174 15.02 26.24 -29.25
C ARG A 174 15.90 26.20 -28.00
N THR A 175 15.39 26.68 -26.88
CA THR A 175 16.12 26.71 -25.61
C THR A 175 16.25 25.32 -25.01
N LEU A 176 15.15 24.56 -24.98
CA LEU A 176 15.13 23.19 -24.47
C LEU A 176 15.99 22.26 -25.33
N ARG A 177 15.92 22.33 -26.67
CA ARG A 177 16.81 21.56 -27.56
C ARG A 177 18.29 21.79 -27.30
N LYS A 178 18.66 23.02 -26.93
CA LYS A 178 20.05 23.33 -26.56
C LYS A 178 20.44 22.67 -25.23
N LEU A 179 19.56 22.67 -24.24
CA LEU A 179 19.78 21.99 -22.96
C LEU A 179 19.84 20.47 -23.14
N GLU A 180 18.92 19.90 -23.91
CA GLU A 180 18.86 18.47 -24.26
C GLU A 180 20.17 18.02 -24.91
N LYS A 181 20.72 18.79 -25.86
CA LYS A 181 22.02 18.50 -26.46
C LYS A 181 23.18 18.52 -25.46
N ILE A 182 23.11 19.33 -24.41
CA ILE A 182 24.13 19.38 -23.35
C ILE A 182 24.00 18.18 -22.41
N MET A 183 22.77 17.74 -22.11
CA MET A 183 22.50 16.63 -21.21
C MET A 183 22.72 15.27 -21.88
N PHE A 184 22.26 15.09 -23.12
CA PHE A 184 22.27 13.80 -23.85
C PHE A 184 23.44 13.69 -24.83
N SER A 185 24.63 14.15 -24.40
CA SER A 185 25.80 14.21 -25.27
C SER A 185 26.62 12.92 -25.32
N TYR A 186 26.25 11.88 -24.57
CA TYR A 186 27.03 10.66 -24.42
C TYR A 186 26.36 9.46 -25.10
N LYS A 187 27.19 8.52 -25.57
CA LYS A 187 26.73 7.25 -26.13
C LYS A 187 26.71 6.17 -25.06
N GLU A 188 25.72 5.28 -25.13
CA GLU A 188 25.51 4.22 -24.12
C GLU A 188 26.69 3.25 -24.02
N GLU A 189 27.41 3.01 -25.11
CA GLU A 189 28.57 2.10 -25.17
C GLU A 189 29.81 2.69 -24.48
N GLU A 190 29.87 4.01 -24.32
CA GLU A 190 31.01 4.74 -23.75
C GLU A 190 30.80 5.04 -22.24
N CYS A 191 29.72 4.55 -21.65
CA CYS A 191 29.31 4.86 -20.28
C CYS A 191 29.13 3.61 -19.42
N ASN A 192 29.56 3.69 -18.17
CA ASN A 192 29.43 2.63 -17.17
C ASN A 192 28.24 2.86 -16.22
N ARG A 193 27.65 4.05 -16.25
CA ARG A 193 26.58 4.47 -15.34
C ARG A 193 25.40 5.06 -16.12
N TYR A 194 24.24 5.05 -15.48
CA TYR A 194 23.05 5.79 -15.90
C TYR A 194 22.69 6.86 -14.89
N ALA A 195 22.27 8.03 -15.36
CA ALA A 195 21.51 8.98 -14.57
C ALA A 195 20.01 8.84 -14.87
N MET A 196 19.20 8.73 -13.83
CA MET A 196 17.75 8.82 -13.96
C MET A 196 17.35 10.23 -14.37
N ARG A 197 16.60 10.37 -15.46
CA ARG A 197 16.13 11.67 -15.98
C ARG A 197 14.97 12.21 -15.14
N TRP A 198 15.22 12.50 -13.87
CA TRP A 198 14.28 13.14 -12.96
C TRP A 198 14.90 14.37 -12.29
N GLY A 199 14.26 15.52 -12.42
CA GLY A 199 14.75 16.75 -11.78
C GLY A 199 14.68 16.71 -10.25
N GLY A 200 13.90 15.79 -9.68
CA GLY A 200 13.79 15.60 -8.23
C GLY A 200 15.14 15.20 -7.65
N CYS A 201 15.53 13.99 -7.99
CA CYS A 201 16.83 13.41 -7.70
C CYS A 201 17.32 12.58 -8.90
N PRO A 202 18.32 13.04 -9.67
CA PRO A 202 18.84 12.29 -10.81
C PRO A 202 19.77 11.18 -10.33
N PHE A 203 19.19 10.07 -9.86
CA PHE A 203 19.94 8.94 -9.31
C PHE A 203 20.97 8.37 -10.28
N LEU A 204 22.13 7.98 -9.74
CA LEU A 204 23.18 7.30 -10.50
C LEU A 204 23.10 5.80 -10.23
N PHE A 205 23.11 5.02 -11.31
CA PHE A 205 23.10 3.57 -11.25
C PHE A 205 24.26 3.02 -12.07
N ASP A 206 24.93 1.99 -11.55
CA ASP A 206 25.84 1.19 -12.37
C ASP A 206 25.04 0.43 -13.44
N LYS A 207 25.60 0.33 -14.64
CA LYS A 207 24.92 -0.29 -15.78
C LYS A 207 24.56 -1.76 -15.53
N ASP A 208 25.42 -2.48 -14.81
CA ASP A 208 25.25 -3.90 -14.44
C ASP A 208 24.19 -4.12 -13.34
N MET A 209 23.83 -3.08 -12.59
CA MET A 209 22.71 -3.13 -11.64
C MET A 209 21.38 -3.29 -12.38
N MET A 210 21.25 -2.59 -13.51
CA MET A 210 20.01 -2.55 -14.31
C MET A 210 19.96 -3.66 -15.37
N PHE A 211 21.04 -3.87 -16.14
CA PHE A 211 21.05 -4.74 -17.31
C PHE A 211 22.20 -5.77 -17.29
N PRO A 212 22.04 -6.97 -17.89
CA PRO A 212 20.86 -7.45 -18.64
C PRO A 212 19.64 -7.68 -17.73
N VAL A 213 18.44 -7.62 -18.29
CA VAL A 213 17.20 -7.77 -17.50
C VAL A 213 17.02 -9.20 -16.99
N LYS A 214 16.31 -9.35 -15.86
CA LYS A 214 15.75 -10.63 -15.41
C LYS A 214 14.24 -10.63 -15.55
N TYR A 215 13.61 -11.80 -15.48
CA TYR A 215 12.15 -11.93 -15.57
C TYR A 215 11.55 -12.45 -14.25
N MET A 216 10.54 -11.74 -13.74
CA MET A 216 9.78 -12.12 -12.53
C MET A 216 8.28 -12.00 -12.77
N ASN A 217 7.47 -12.50 -11.83
CA ASN A 217 6.00 -12.49 -11.92
C ASN A 217 5.44 -11.14 -11.44
N PHE A 218 4.49 -10.58 -12.18
CA PHE A 218 3.67 -9.45 -11.76
C PHE A 218 2.26 -9.62 -12.33
N GLU A 219 1.27 -9.82 -11.45
CA GLU A 219 -0.14 -10.02 -11.84
C GLU A 219 -0.33 -11.12 -12.90
N GLY A 220 0.40 -12.23 -12.71
CA GLY A 220 0.40 -13.40 -13.61
C GLY A 220 1.30 -13.29 -14.84
N GLU A 221 1.88 -12.12 -15.14
CA GLU A 221 2.73 -11.89 -16.30
C GLU A 221 4.22 -11.93 -15.96
N LYS A 222 5.05 -12.31 -16.94
CA LYS A 222 6.52 -12.20 -16.82
C LYS A 222 7.00 -10.83 -17.25
N VAL A 223 7.52 -10.05 -16.30
CA VAL A 223 7.97 -8.67 -16.49
C VAL A 223 9.48 -8.54 -16.33
N MET A 224 10.08 -7.53 -16.96
CA MET A 224 11.53 -7.26 -16.87
C MET A 224 11.87 -6.53 -15.57
N VAL A 225 12.87 -7.01 -14.83
CA VAL A 225 13.37 -6.41 -13.58
C VAL A 225 14.88 -6.17 -13.65
N PRO A 226 15.46 -5.31 -12.78
CA PRO A 226 16.89 -5.05 -12.75
C PRO A 226 17.71 -6.33 -12.54
N ASN A 227 18.89 -6.40 -13.15
CA ASN A 227 19.82 -7.52 -13.01
C ASN A 227 20.19 -7.83 -11.55
N ARG A 228 20.52 -6.79 -10.77
CA ARG A 228 20.90 -6.87 -9.36
C ARG A 228 19.80 -6.22 -8.52
N THR A 229 18.70 -6.95 -8.38
CA THR A 229 17.44 -6.51 -7.80
C THR A 229 17.59 -6.19 -6.32
N SER A 230 18.29 -7.05 -5.55
CA SER A 230 18.47 -6.81 -4.11
C SER A 230 19.34 -5.58 -3.88
N ASP A 231 20.39 -5.39 -4.68
CA ASP A 231 21.27 -4.22 -4.57
C ASP A 231 20.52 -2.92 -4.88
N TYR A 232 19.68 -2.91 -5.91
CA TYR A 232 18.81 -1.77 -6.22
C TYR A 232 17.86 -1.43 -5.05
N LEU A 233 17.16 -2.44 -4.51
CA LEU A 233 16.20 -2.23 -3.42
C LEU A 233 16.88 -1.82 -2.11
N ILE A 234 18.04 -2.41 -1.78
CA ILE A 234 18.84 -2.02 -0.61
C ILE A 234 19.37 -0.59 -0.78
N TRP A 235 19.83 -0.24 -1.98
CA TRP A 235 20.32 1.10 -2.27
C TRP A 235 19.19 2.14 -2.13
N HIS A 236 17.99 1.85 -2.63
CA HIS A 236 16.88 2.81 -2.63
C HIS A 236 16.11 2.88 -1.30
N TYR A 237 15.83 1.73 -0.68
CA TYR A 237 14.94 1.60 0.48
C TYR A 237 15.64 1.13 1.77
N GLY A 238 16.89 0.71 1.69
CA GLY A 238 17.60 0.04 2.78
C GLY A 238 17.30 -1.46 2.86
N ASP A 239 17.96 -2.16 3.79
CA ASP A 239 17.78 -3.61 3.99
C ASP A 239 16.37 -3.95 4.50
N GLU A 240 15.64 -2.96 5.01
CA GLU A 240 14.29 -3.09 5.53
C GLU A 240 13.19 -3.14 4.43
N TRP A 241 13.53 -3.03 3.14
CA TRP A 241 12.56 -2.97 2.02
C TRP A 241 11.54 -4.12 1.99
N SER A 242 11.95 -5.29 2.49
CA SER A 242 11.12 -6.50 2.52
C SER A 242 10.02 -6.46 3.59
N TYR A 243 10.09 -5.53 4.55
CA TYR A 243 9.10 -5.37 5.60
C TYR A 243 7.99 -4.39 5.18
N ILE A 244 6.77 -4.69 5.58
CA ILE A 244 5.61 -3.83 5.33
C ILE A 244 5.67 -2.63 6.28
N PRO A 245 5.70 -1.40 5.75
CA PRO A 245 5.75 -0.21 6.58
C PRO A 245 4.42 0.03 7.32
N PRO A 246 4.46 0.73 8.48
CA PRO A 246 3.27 1.20 9.17
C PRO A 246 2.39 2.07 8.26
N HIS A 247 1.09 2.13 8.54
CA HIS A 247 0.13 2.84 7.67
C HIS A 247 0.50 4.31 7.41
N GLY A 248 1.10 5.02 8.37
CA GLY A 248 1.49 6.42 8.21
C GLY A 248 2.70 6.66 7.31
N GLU A 249 3.45 5.61 6.96
CA GLU A 249 4.64 5.65 6.11
C GLU A 249 4.36 5.12 4.68
N ARG A 250 3.09 4.79 4.38
CA ARG A 250 2.67 4.31 3.07
C ARG A 250 2.44 5.51 2.15
N GLU A 251 3.25 5.61 1.11
CA GLU A 251 3.16 6.68 0.12
C GLU A 251 2.00 6.44 -0.86
N SER A 252 1.43 7.54 -1.39
CA SER A 252 0.39 7.55 -2.42
C SER A 252 0.44 8.87 -3.17
N HIS A 253 0.04 8.90 -4.43
CA HIS A 253 0.10 10.11 -5.26
C HIS A 253 -1.18 10.96 -5.20
N GLU A 254 -1.01 12.27 -4.96
CA GLU A 254 -2.13 13.22 -5.04
C GLU A 254 -2.47 13.56 -6.51
N SER A 255 -3.71 13.27 -6.89
CA SER A 255 -4.30 13.65 -8.18
C SER A 255 -5.77 14.05 -8.01
N VAL A 256 -6.29 14.87 -8.92
CA VAL A 256 -7.73 15.10 -9.02
C VAL A 256 -8.31 13.97 -9.86
N TYR A 257 -9.06 13.09 -9.20
CA TYR A 257 -9.70 11.91 -9.79
C TYR A 257 -11.23 12.05 -9.72
N VAL A 258 -11.90 11.83 -10.84
CA VAL A 258 -13.37 11.83 -10.94
C VAL A 258 -13.80 10.58 -11.72
N PRO A 259 -14.37 9.56 -11.05
CA PRO A 259 -14.85 8.35 -11.71
C PRO A 259 -15.85 8.67 -12.82
N GLY A 260 -15.69 8.03 -13.98
CA GLY A 260 -16.62 8.16 -15.11
C GLY A 260 -16.54 9.47 -15.90
N ALA A 261 -15.71 10.43 -15.48
CA ALA A 261 -15.41 11.63 -16.26
C ALA A 261 -14.03 11.52 -16.91
N THR A 262 -13.83 12.26 -18.00
CA THR A 262 -12.52 12.47 -18.62
C THR A 262 -11.81 13.66 -17.98
N TYR A 263 -10.48 13.67 -18.02
CA TYR A 263 -9.72 14.83 -17.53
C TYR A 263 -10.09 16.14 -18.26
N GLN A 264 -10.51 16.04 -19.52
CA GLN A 264 -10.83 17.20 -20.36
C GLN A 264 -12.13 17.88 -19.90
N GLU A 265 -13.17 17.11 -19.57
CA GLU A 265 -14.43 17.64 -19.02
C GLU A 265 -14.19 18.42 -17.73
N ILE A 266 -13.40 17.84 -16.81
CA ILE A 266 -13.06 18.49 -15.54
C ILE A 266 -12.25 19.78 -15.79
N ARG A 267 -11.29 19.74 -16.71
CA ARG A 267 -10.47 20.91 -17.04
C ARG A 267 -11.30 22.04 -17.67
N ASP A 268 -12.21 21.73 -18.58
CA ASP A 268 -13.07 22.72 -19.22
C ASP A 268 -13.98 23.43 -18.21
N GLU A 269 -14.35 22.77 -17.11
CA GLU A 269 -15.12 23.37 -16.03
C GLU A 269 -14.31 24.37 -15.18
N TYR A 270 -13.12 23.98 -14.71
CA TYR A 270 -12.38 24.79 -13.74
C TYR A 270 -11.46 25.83 -14.40
N LEU A 271 -10.89 25.55 -15.57
CA LEU A 271 -9.84 26.37 -16.16
C LEU A 271 -10.26 27.82 -16.49
N PRO A 272 -11.50 28.11 -16.94
CA PRO A 272 -11.98 29.48 -17.14
C PRO A 272 -11.96 30.32 -15.85
N ARG A 273 -12.01 29.67 -14.69
CA ARG A 273 -11.98 30.32 -13.37
C ARG A 273 -10.56 30.60 -12.87
N ILE A 274 -9.53 30.17 -13.61
CA ILE A 274 -8.11 30.29 -13.22
C ILE A 274 -7.39 31.37 -14.03
N SER A 275 -6.76 32.32 -13.32
CA SER A 275 -5.87 33.32 -13.95
C SER A 275 -4.48 32.74 -14.22
N LYS A 276 -4.32 32.03 -15.35
CA LYS A 276 -3.03 31.42 -15.77
C LYS A 276 -1.86 32.41 -15.75
N GLY A 277 -2.06 33.62 -16.30
CA GLY A 277 -1.03 34.65 -16.38
C GLY A 277 -0.54 35.14 -15.02
N ARG A 278 -1.46 35.36 -14.07
CA ARG A 278 -1.12 35.74 -12.70
C ARG A 278 -0.32 34.64 -12.01
N ILE A 279 -0.76 33.38 -12.12
CA ILE A 279 -0.07 32.24 -11.51
C ILE A 279 1.33 32.08 -12.08
N ARG A 280 1.50 32.10 -13.42
CA ARG A 280 2.83 32.00 -14.06
C ARG A 280 3.79 33.08 -13.56
N ARG A 281 3.33 34.34 -13.46
CA ARG A 281 4.15 35.45 -12.94
C ARG A 281 4.55 35.23 -11.47
N GLN A 282 3.60 34.85 -10.62
CA GLN A 282 3.84 34.59 -9.20
C GLN A 282 4.81 33.41 -8.99
N MET A 283 4.63 32.32 -9.72
CA MET A 283 5.48 31.13 -9.62
C MET A 283 6.89 31.39 -10.14
N THR A 284 7.04 32.13 -11.24
CA THR A 284 8.36 32.53 -11.76
C THR A 284 9.11 33.41 -10.76
N PHE A 285 8.42 34.39 -10.14
CA PHE A 285 9.01 35.23 -9.09
C PHE A 285 9.41 34.40 -7.87
N ARG A 286 8.52 33.52 -7.38
CA ARG A 286 8.80 32.62 -6.26
C ARG A 286 10.01 31.75 -6.54
N LYS A 287 10.12 31.18 -7.74
CA LYS A 287 11.24 30.34 -8.15
C LYS A 287 12.57 31.10 -8.07
N PHE A 288 12.62 32.29 -8.65
CA PHE A 288 13.80 33.14 -8.59
C PHE A 288 14.17 33.52 -7.15
N TYR A 289 13.17 33.89 -6.33
CA TYR A 289 13.35 34.17 -4.90
C TYR A 289 13.92 32.98 -4.13
N CYS A 290 13.35 31.78 -4.32
CA CYS A 290 13.85 30.55 -3.68
C CYS A 290 15.30 30.23 -4.07
N LEU A 291 15.66 30.39 -5.35
CA LEU A 291 17.04 30.15 -5.82
C LEU A 291 18.03 31.18 -5.25
N LEU A 292 17.62 32.44 -5.07
CA LEU A 292 18.47 33.47 -4.46
C LEU A 292 18.80 33.17 -2.99
N HIS A 293 17.82 32.67 -2.23
CA HIS A 293 17.97 32.41 -0.80
C HIS A 293 18.38 30.97 -0.45
N ALA A 294 18.53 30.06 -1.44
CA ALA A 294 18.82 28.65 -1.21
C ALA A 294 20.06 28.45 -0.30
N LYS A 295 21.19 29.08 -0.64
CA LYS A 295 22.44 28.98 0.13
C LYS A 295 22.32 29.51 1.56
N GLU A 296 21.60 30.61 1.73
CA GLU A 296 21.38 31.23 3.03
C GLU A 296 20.54 30.32 3.93
N ASN A 297 19.44 29.79 3.38
CA ASN A 297 18.56 28.86 4.09
C ASN A 297 19.31 27.59 4.51
N HIS A 298 20.05 26.96 3.59
CA HIS A 298 20.84 25.78 3.91
C HIS A 298 21.90 26.06 4.99
N ARG A 299 22.52 27.24 4.98
CA ARG A 299 23.48 27.64 6.02
C ARG A 299 22.78 27.77 7.39
N LEU A 300 21.59 28.36 7.43
CA LEU A 300 20.80 28.47 8.67
C LEU A 300 20.37 27.10 9.19
N ASP A 301 19.94 26.20 8.30
CA ASP A 301 19.59 24.83 8.65
C ASP A 301 20.80 24.08 9.22
N ALA A 302 21.98 24.21 8.61
CA ALA A 302 23.21 23.61 9.12
C ALA A 302 23.59 24.15 10.51
N GLN A 303 23.44 25.47 10.75
CA GLN A 303 23.68 26.07 12.07
C GLN A 303 22.71 25.54 13.13
N ARG A 304 21.41 25.47 12.80
CA ARG A 304 20.37 24.91 13.66
C ARG A 304 20.67 23.45 14.01
N ASN A 305 21.02 22.65 13.00
CA ASN A 305 21.31 21.23 13.17
C ASN A 305 22.57 21.02 14.01
N LYS A 306 23.60 21.86 13.87
CA LYS A 306 24.79 21.82 14.74
C LYS A 306 24.45 22.03 16.22
N ILE A 307 23.63 23.03 16.55
CA ILE A 307 23.21 23.27 17.94
C ILE A 307 22.44 22.06 18.49
N ARG A 308 21.52 21.51 17.69
CA ARG A 308 20.77 20.31 18.06
C ARG A 308 21.70 19.10 18.24
N ALA A 309 22.69 18.94 17.38
CA ALA A 309 23.69 17.88 17.47
C ALA A 309 24.46 17.93 18.80
N ASP A 310 24.95 19.12 19.18
CA ASP A 310 25.71 19.33 20.42
C ASP A 310 24.87 18.99 21.66
N VAL A 311 23.58 19.36 21.67
CA VAL A 311 22.66 19.04 22.77
C VAL A 311 22.40 17.54 22.85
N THR A 312 22.14 16.89 21.71
CA THR A 312 21.86 15.45 21.67
C THR A 312 23.10 14.62 22.03
N GLY A 313 24.30 15.01 21.59
CA GLY A 313 25.55 14.33 21.96
C GLY A 313 25.76 14.35 23.48
N LYS A 314 25.60 15.51 24.13
CA LYS A 314 25.70 15.65 25.58
C LYS A 314 24.64 14.86 26.34
N ASP A 315 23.40 14.80 25.84
CA ASP A 315 22.35 13.97 26.45
C ASP A 315 22.73 12.48 26.37
N LEU A 316 23.26 12.02 25.24
CA LEU A 316 23.70 10.64 25.08
C LEU A 316 24.87 10.30 26.02
N GLU A 317 25.90 11.14 26.08
CA GLU A 317 27.02 10.95 27.02
C GLU A 317 26.53 10.85 28.47
N ALA A 318 25.60 11.73 28.87
CA ALA A 318 25.00 11.70 30.20
C ALA A 318 24.16 10.44 30.47
N ARG A 319 23.55 9.84 29.45
CA ARG A 319 22.85 8.53 29.57
C ARG A 319 23.83 7.39 29.73
N ILE A 320 24.92 7.40 28.97
CA ILE A 320 25.96 6.36 29.02
C ILE A 320 26.66 6.36 30.39
N LEU A 321 26.92 7.54 30.96
CA LEU A 321 27.46 7.67 32.32
C LEU A 321 26.55 7.11 33.43
N LYS A 322 25.26 6.92 33.14
CA LYS A 322 24.27 6.35 34.09
C LYS A 322 24.11 4.84 33.95
N LEU A 323 24.80 4.20 33.00
CA LEU A 323 24.78 2.75 32.88
C LEU A 323 25.40 2.10 34.12
N GLU A 324 24.81 0.97 34.55
CA GLU A 324 25.29 0.22 35.71
C GLU A 324 26.67 -0.40 35.49
N LYS A 325 27.04 -0.65 34.23
CA LYS A 325 28.31 -1.23 33.80
C LYS A 325 28.91 -0.38 32.68
N PRO A 326 30.23 -0.46 32.43
CA PRO A 326 30.85 0.16 31.26
C PRO A 326 30.18 -0.28 29.95
N LEU A 327 30.19 0.60 28.95
CA LEU A 327 29.55 0.36 27.64
C LEU A 327 30.12 -0.89 26.96
N GLU A 328 31.42 -1.11 27.08
CA GLU A 328 32.15 -2.25 26.52
C GLU A 328 31.61 -3.58 27.06
N THR A 329 31.18 -3.60 28.31
CA THR A 329 30.59 -4.80 28.93
C THR A 329 29.23 -5.11 28.31
N TYR A 330 28.40 -4.10 28.00
CA TYR A 330 27.12 -4.32 27.31
C TYR A 330 27.32 -4.85 25.89
N ILE A 331 28.36 -4.39 25.18
CA ILE A 331 28.72 -4.90 23.84
C ILE A 331 29.22 -6.35 23.93
N ALA A 332 30.13 -6.63 24.86
CA ALA A 332 30.68 -7.98 25.06
C ALA A 332 29.61 -8.99 25.50
N GLU A 333 28.69 -8.58 26.37
CA GLU A 333 27.51 -9.36 26.78
C GLU A 333 26.36 -9.31 25.74
N ARG A 334 26.55 -8.60 24.62
CA ARG A 334 25.61 -8.43 23.50
C ARG A 334 24.20 -7.99 23.91
N LYS A 335 24.14 -7.09 24.89
CA LYS A 335 22.90 -6.53 25.44
C LYS A 335 22.34 -5.40 24.57
N TYR A 336 22.20 -5.65 23.27
CA TYR A 336 21.79 -4.63 22.29
C TYR A 336 20.36 -4.12 22.51
N GLY A 337 19.46 -4.92 23.09
CA GLY A 337 18.11 -4.44 23.46
C GLY A 337 18.16 -3.27 24.45
N ILE A 338 19.02 -3.36 25.47
CA ILE A 338 19.22 -2.28 26.45
C ILE A 338 19.92 -1.09 25.79
N LEU A 339 20.94 -1.35 24.97
CA LEU A 339 21.64 -0.28 24.25
C LEU A 339 20.71 0.48 23.29
N ASN A 340 19.73 -0.20 22.69
CA ASN A 340 18.76 0.45 21.81
C ASN A 340 17.91 1.48 22.56
N GLU A 341 17.51 1.21 23.80
CA GLU A 341 16.83 2.19 24.67
C GLU A 341 17.72 3.39 25.02
N VAL A 342 19.02 3.14 25.26
CA VAL A 342 20.00 4.20 25.54
C VAL A 342 20.19 5.11 24.32
N PHE A 343 20.30 4.52 23.13
CA PHE A 343 20.52 5.22 21.87
C PHE A 343 19.24 5.77 21.23
N GLU A 344 18.05 5.50 21.77
CA GLU A 344 16.76 5.85 21.15
C GLU A 344 16.71 7.32 20.69
N LYS A 345 16.98 8.27 21.61
CA LYS A 345 16.98 9.70 21.28
C LYS A 345 18.09 10.09 20.30
N TYR A 346 19.25 9.45 20.41
CA TYR A 346 20.35 9.65 19.47
C TYR A 346 19.91 9.25 18.06
N TYR A 347 19.29 8.08 17.89
CA TYR A 347 18.79 7.63 16.59
C TYR A 347 17.66 8.51 16.05
N GLN A 348 16.74 8.97 16.89
CA GLN A 348 15.67 9.89 16.47
C GLN A 348 16.21 11.18 15.85
N VAL A 349 17.37 11.66 16.29
CA VAL A 349 18.02 12.86 15.75
C VAL A 349 19.00 12.52 14.63
N GLN A 350 19.99 11.67 14.91
CA GLN A 350 21.09 11.35 13.99
C GLN A 350 20.61 10.69 12.70
N LEU A 351 19.63 9.79 12.77
CA LEU A 351 19.11 9.07 11.59
C LEU A 351 17.95 9.83 10.91
N SER A 352 17.65 11.05 11.36
CA SER A 352 16.62 11.87 10.74
C SER A 352 17.06 12.35 9.35
N ALA A 353 16.08 12.57 8.47
CA ALA A 353 16.30 13.12 7.14
C ALA A 353 16.96 14.51 7.17
N GLU A 354 16.78 15.27 8.26
CA GLU A 354 17.45 16.57 8.45
C GLU A 354 18.96 16.44 8.71
N PHE A 355 19.40 15.34 9.33
CA PHE A 355 20.81 15.14 9.72
C PHE A 355 21.60 14.38 8.67
N VAL A 356 21.10 13.25 8.19
CA VAL A 356 21.87 12.37 7.28
C VAL A 356 21.29 12.30 5.89
N GLY A 357 20.13 12.94 5.68
CA GLY A 357 19.41 12.93 4.41
C GLY A 357 18.93 11.55 3.98
N ARG A 358 18.31 11.54 2.80
CA ARG A 358 17.94 10.37 2.02
C ARG A 358 18.10 10.74 0.55
N GLU A 359 18.35 9.74 -0.29
CA GLU A 359 18.33 9.94 -1.74
C GLU A 359 16.87 10.04 -2.22
N ASP A 360 16.18 11.11 -1.81
CA ASP A 360 14.78 11.38 -2.15
C ASP A 360 14.58 12.86 -2.53
N TYR A 361 13.37 13.21 -2.95
CA TYR A 361 13.05 14.57 -3.40
C TYR A 361 13.25 15.65 -2.32
N PHE A 362 13.01 15.35 -1.04
CA PHE A 362 12.95 16.34 0.03
C PHE A 362 14.27 16.49 0.79
N SER A 363 15.08 15.44 0.83
CA SER A 363 16.17 15.26 1.80
C SER A 363 17.54 15.08 1.14
N ILE A 364 17.63 15.31 -0.17
CA ILE A 364 18.87 15.13 -0.94
C ILE A 364 19.97 16.10 -0.51
N TYR A 365 19.66 17.34 -0.12
CA TYR A 365 20.69 18.30 0.28
C TYR A 365 21.40 17.85 1.56
N PRO A 366 20.69 17.51 2.66
CA PRO A 366 21.31 16.86 3.82
C PRO A 366 22.03 15.55 3.51
N PHE A 367 21.65 14.82 2.45
CA PHE A 367 22.34 13.60 2.05
C PHE A 367 23.77 13.88 1.56
N TYR A 368 23.96 14.93 0.75
CA TYR A 368 25.29 15.36 0.32
C TYR A 368 26.01 16.21 1.38
N HIS A 369 25.28 16.86 2.28
CA HIS A 369 25.81 17.73 3.32
C HIS A 369 25.32 17.30 4.72
N PRO A 370 25.72 16.10 5.18
CA PRO A 370 25.19 15.55 6.43
C PRO A 370 25.73 16.31 7.66
N THR A 371 25.02 16.16 8.77
CA THR A 371 25.42 16.60 10.11
C THR A 371 25.68 15.38 10.98
N LEU A 372 26.86 15.32 11.57
CA LEU A 372 27.28 14.25 12.48
C LEU A 372 27.30 14.75 13.92
N ILE A 373 26.55 14.09 14.80
CA ILE A 373 26.63 14.26 16.24
C ILE A 373 27.97 13.70 16.70
N GLN A 374 28.79 14.57 17.30
CA GLN A 374 30.12 14.20 17.80
C GLN A 374 29.97 13.39 19.09
N VAL A 375 30.53 12.17 19.08
CA VAL A 375 30.61 11.24 20.21
C VAL A 375 31.95 10.48 20.10
N SER A 376 32.37 9.78 21.15
CA SER A 376 33.59 8.98 21.11
C SER A 376 33.48 7.79 20.13
N ASP A 377 34.62 7.20 19.78
CA ASP A 377 34.70 6.05 18.88
C ASP A 377 33.93 4.85 19.42
N GLU A 378 34.05 4.59 20.72
CA GLU A 378 33.39 3.49 21.42
C GLU A 378 31.87 3.67 21.39
N ILE A 379 31.38 4.88 21.67
CA ILE A 379 29.95 5.21 21.67
C ILE A 379 29.37 5.02 20.27
N PHE A 380 30.05 5.53 19.24
CA PHE A 380 29.59 5.42 17.87
C PHE A 380 29.56 3.96 17.40
N GLN A 381 30.63 3.20 17.64
CA GLN A 381 30.71 1.80 17.24
C GLN A 381 29.63 0.98 17.95
N ALA A 382 29.40 1.21 19.25
CA ALA A 382 28.31 0.59 20.00
C ALA A 382 26.94 0.89 19.38
N ALA A 383 26.70 2.14 18.96
CA ALA A 383 25.47 2.52 18.29
C ALA A 383 25.33 1.80 16.94
N MET A 384 26.38 1.71 16.14
CA MET A 384 26.33 1.02 14.84
C MET A 384 26.08 -0.48 14.99
N LEU A 385 26.77 -1.13 15.92
CA LEU A 385 26.52 -2.54 16.24
C LEU A 385 25.09 -2.75 16.73
N THR A 386 24.56 -1.84 17.56
CA THR A 386 23.16 -1.89 17.99
C THR A 386 22.20 -1.82 16.81
N LEU A 387 22.43 -0.95 15.82
CA LEU A 387 21.60 -0.91 14.60
C LEU A 387 21.68 -2.22 13.81
N ILE A 388 22.88 -2.80 13.64
CA ILE A 388 23.07 -4.08 12.94
C ILE A 388 22.30 -5.21 13.64
N TYR A 389 22.36 -5.27 14.97
CA TYR A 389 21.64 -6.25 15.77
C TYR A 389 20.12 -6.03 15.84
N HIS A 390 19.63 -4.89 15.36
CA HIS A 390 18.21 -4.62 15.12
C HIS A 390 17.86 -4.64 13.62
N GLU A 391 18.72 -5.24 12.79
CA GLU A 391 18.53 -5.40 11.34
C GLU A 391 18.41 -4.09 10.56
N ARG A 392 18.91 -2.99 11.12
CA ARG A 392 18.97 -1.66 10.49
C ARG A 392 20.33 -1.43 9.83
N VAL A 393 20.80 -2.41 9.06
CA VAL A 393 22.17 -2.49 8.53
C VAL A 393 22.48 -1.33 7.56
N ALA A 394 21.56 -0.98 6.66
CA ALA A 394 21.71 0.15 5.73
C ALA A 394 21.91 1.48 6.46
N LYS A 395 21.25 1.67 7.60
CA LYS A 395 21.39 2.87 8.43
C LYS A 395 22.75 2.91 9.14
N ALA A 396 23.23 1.77 9.64
CA ALA A 396 24.58 1.66 10.17
C ALA A 396 25.64 1.96 9.10
N TRP A 397 25.51 1.35 7.92
CA TRP A 397 26.38 1.61 6.76
C TRP A 397 26.39 3.09 6.37
N ARG A 398 25.21 3.72 6.27
CA ARG A 398 25.09 5.15 5.97
C ARG A 398 25.82 6.00 7.00
N MET A 399 25.74 5.66 8.27
CA MET A 399 26.43 6.39 9.33
C MET A 399 27.96 6.23 9.25
N TYR A 400 28.47 5.05 8.91
CA TYR A 400 29.91 4.88 8.64
C TYR A 400 30.36 5.75 7.47
N GLU A 401 29.60 5.82 6.37
CA GLU A 401 29.92 6.69 5.23
C GLU A 401 29.91 8.18 5.61
N VAL A 402 28.91 8.60 6.41
CA VAL A 402 28.83 9.97 6.94
C VAL A 402 30.04 10.27 7.83
N ARG A 403 30.41 9.35 8.73
CA ARG A 403 31.53 9.53 9.64
C ARG A 403 32.86 9.57 8.89
N LYS A 404 33.07 8.67 7.93
CA LYS A 404 34.24 8.65 7.05
C LYS A 404 34.42 9.97 6.30
N LYS A 405 33.32 10.61 5.89
CA LYS A 405 33.34 11.89 5.17
C LYS A 405 33.66 13.08 6.08
N LEU A 406 33.17 13.09 7.31
CA LEU A 406 33.23 14.25 8.20
C LEU A 406 34.28 14.15 9.31
N ASP A 407 34.79 12.95 9.56
CA ASP A 407 35.72 12.59 10.63
C ASP A 407 36.59 11.40 10.16
N HIS A 408 36.74 10.35 10.95
CA HIS A 408 37.55 9.17 10.66
C HIS A 408 36.82 7.88 11.03
N LEU A 409 37.30 6.76 10.50
CA LEU A 409 36.91 5.42 10.95
C LEU A 409 38.11 4.77 11.63
N THR A 410 37.87 4.06 12.74
CA THR A 410 38.90 3.22 13.36
C THR A 410 39.06 1.91 12.58
N PRO A 411 40.16 1.16 12.75
CA PRO A 411 40.32 -0.14 12.09
C PRO A 411 39.19 -1.14 12.38
N GLU A 412 38.59 -1.07 13.58
CA GLU A 412 37.43 -1.89 13.93
C GLU A 412 36.17 -1.48 13.15
N MET A 413 35.94 -0.18 12.99
CA MET A 413 34.83 0.34 12.19
C MET A 413 35.00 -0.02 10.72
N GLU A 414 36.20 0.12 10.17
CA GLU A 414 36.51 -0.31 8.79
C GLU A 414 36.23 -1.79 8.61
N LYS A 415 36.62 -2.63 9.60
CA LYS A 415 36.31 -4.05 9.56
C LYS A 415 34.81 -4.33 9.57
N THR A 416 34.04 -3.59 10.35
CA THR A 416 32.57 -3.71 10.37
C THR A 416 31.95 -3.31 9.02
N VAL A 417 32.48 -2.27 8.37
CA VAL A 417 32.06 -1.87 7.02
C VAL A 417 32.35 -2.96 5.99
N GLU A 418 33.54 -3.57 6.02
CA GLU A 418 33.89 -4.71 5.17
C GLU A 418 32.90 -5.87 5.36
N ASP A 419 32.50 -6.14 6.60
CA ASP A 419 31.56 -7.23 6.92
C ASP A 419 30.15 -6.97 6.38
N ILE A 420 29.70 -5.72 6.40
CA ILE A 420 28.45 -5.31 5.73
C ILE A 420 28.56 -5.55 4.21
N HIS A 421 29.69 -5.20 3.60
CA HIS A 421 29.92 -5.46 2.17
C HIS A 421 29.96 -6.95 1.85
N LEU A 422 30.59 -7.77 2.70
CA LEU A 422 30.57 -9.22 2.57
C LEU A 422 29.14 -9.78 2.66
N PHE A 423 28.32 -9.27 3.58
CA PHE A 423 26.94 -9.72 3.68
C PHE A 423 26.12 -9.38 2.44
N ARG A 424 26.25 -8.15 1.91
CA ARG A 424 25.62 -7.76 0.64
C ARG A 424 26.10 -8.62 -0.53
N LYS A 425 27.39 -8.95 -0.56
CA LYS A 425 27.95 -9.88 -1.55
C LYS A 425 27.35 -11.28 -1.43
N ALA A 426 27.14 -11.79 -0.21
CA ALA A 426 26.48 -13.06 0.01
C ALA A 426 25.03 -13.06 -0.48
N ALA A 427 24.28 -11.97 -0.23
CA ALA A 427 22.93 -11.79 -0.77
C ALA A 427 22.92 -11.78 -2.31
N SER A 428 23.90 -11.12 -2.93
CA SER A 428 24.08 -11.13 -4.39
C SER A 428 24.35 -12.55 -4.93
N HIS A 429 25.29 -13.30 -4.32
CA HIS A 429 25.52 -14.70 -4.68
C HIS A 429 24.24 -15.55 -4.57
N TYR A 430 23.46 -15.36 -3.52
CA TYR A 430 22.17 -16.05 -3.34
C TYR A 430 21.16 -15.70 -4.44
N GLU A 431 21.06 -14.43 -4.82
CA GLU A 431 20.21 -13.95 -5.92
C GLU A 431 20.59 -14.60 -7.27
N PHE A 432 21.90 -14.80 -7.52
CA PHE A 432 22.42 -15.49 -8.70
C PHE A 432 22.47 -17.02 -8.57
N LYS A 433 21.90 -17.59 -7.50
CA LYS A 433 21.83 -19.03 -7.20
C LYS A 433 23.19 -19.69 -6.96
N GLU A 434 24.19 -18.91 -6.58
CA GLU A 434 25.52 -19.35 -6.17
C GLU A 434 25.50 -19.68 -4.66
N MET A 435 24.77 -20.76 -4.33
CA MET A 435 24.38 -21.07 -2.95
C MET A 435 25.58 -21.37 -2.04
N ASP A 436 26.58 -22.10 -2.54
CA ASP A 436 27.76 -22.49 -1.75
C ASP A 436 28.58 -21.26 -1.36
N GLN A 437 28.81 -20.34 -2.30
CA GLN A 437 29.53 -19.08 -2.07
C GLN A 437 28.78 -18.18 -1.08
N ALA A 438 27.46 -18.07 -1.22
CA ALA A 438 26.63 -17.29 -0.30
C ALA A 438 26.69 -17.86 1.12
N GLU A 439 26.60 -19.20 1.24
CA GLU A 439 26.61 -19.89 2.53
C GLU A 439 27.99 -19.82 3.21
N GLU A 440 29.08 -19.94 2.45
CA GLU A 440 30.46 -19.81 2.97
C GLU A 440 30.69 -18.43 3.59
N ILE A 441 30.29 -17.36 2.89
CA ILE A 441 30.45 -15.99 3.39
C ILE A 441 29.65 -15.78 4.69
N VAL A 442 28.37 -16.20 4.74
CA VAL A 442 27.58 -16.00 5.96
C VAL A 442 28.10 -16.83 7.12
N ASN A 443 28.62 -18.04 6.89
CA ASN A 443 29.25 -18.83 7.95
C ASN A 443 30.46 -18.10 8.56
N GLY A 444 31.33 -17.53 7.72
CA GLY A 444 32.48 -16.74 8.19
C GLY A 444 32.08 -15.45 8.92
N LEU A 445 30.97 -14.81 8.53
CA LEU A 445 30.40 -13.68 9.28
C LEU A 445 29.85 -14.11 10.64
N MET A 446 29.18 -15.27 10.70
CA MET A 446 28.61 -15.80 11.94
C MET A 446 29.67 -16.24 12.96
N GLU A 447 30.91 -16.51 12.57
CA GLU A 447 32.00 -16.74 13.55
C GLU A 447 32.22 -15.51 14.45
N ARG A 448 32.05 -14.31 13.88
CA ARG A 448 32.21 -13.03 14.58
C ARG A 448 30.91 -12.53 15.19
N TYR A 449 29.80 -12.74 14.48
CA TYR A 449 28.46 -12.28 14.85
C TYR A 449 27.47 -13.46 14.94
N PRO A 450 27.68 -14.43 15.85
CA PRO A 450 26.96 -15.71 15.86
C PRO A 450 25.48 -15.61 16.21
N ASP A 451 25.05 -14.48 16.75
CA ASP A 451 23.69 -14.17 17.17
C ASP A 451 23.11 -12.93 16.48
N ALA A 452 23.76 -12.42 15.42
CA ALA A 452 23.18 -11.35 14.63
C ALA A 452 21.94 -11.89 13.87
N PRO A 453 20.74 -11.30 14.08
CA PRO A 453 19.49 -11.85 13.55
C PRO A 453 19.46 -11.92 12.03
N GLY A 454 19.98 -10.91 11.32
CA GLY A 454 20.03 -10.91 9.86
C GLY A 454 20.84 -12.08 9.29
N PHE A 455 21.96 -12.44 9.92
CA PHE A 455 22.80 -13.56 9.48
C PHE A 455 22.14 -14.90 9.81
N LEU A 456 21.51 -15.03 10.98
CA LEU A 456 20.74 -16.21 11.35
C LEU A 456 19.56 -16.46 10.41
N LYS A 457 18.81 -15.41 10.05
CA LYS A 457 17.71 -15.49 9.07
C LYS A 457 18.19 -15.88 7.69
N PHE A 458 19.33 -15.36 7.25
CA PHE A 458 19.94 -15.74 5.99
C PHE A 458 20.40 -17.20 6.01
N LYS A 459 21.12 -17.62 7.06
CA LYS A 459 21.56 -19.00 7.27
C LYS A 459 20.39 -20.00 7.32
N CYS A 460 19.27 -19.61 7.93
CA CYS A 460 18.06 -20.41 8.00
C CYS A 460 17.59 -20.90 6.61
N ARG A 461 17.71 -20.06 5.57
CA ARG A 461 17.33 -20.41 4.19
C ARG A 461 18.11 -21.63 3.68
N PHE A 462 19.41 -21.71 3.98
CA PHE A 462 20.28 -22.79 3.52
C PHE A 462 20.02 -24.10 4.28
N VAL A 463 19.99 -24.02 5.62
CA VAL A 463 19.81 -25.20 6.48
C VAL A 463 18.45 -25.85 6.21
N THR A 464 17.39 -25.05 6.07
CA THR A 464 16.05 -25.58 5.80
C THR A 464 15.87 -26.08 4.37
N ALA A 465 16.45 -25.40 3.36
CA ALA A 465 16.45 -25.91 1.98
C ALA A 465 17.14 -27.27 1.87
N ARG A 466 18.31 -27.42 2.50
CA ARG A 466 19.04 -28.68 2.58
C ARG A 466 18.26 -29.77 3.29
N ALA A 467 17.59 -29.43 4.40
CA ALA A 467 16.74 -30.37 5.13
C ALA A 467 15.58 -30.89 4.28
N LYS A 468 14.90 -30.00 3.53
CA LYS A 468 13.83 -30.35 2.58
C LYS A 468 14.35 -31.28 1.48
N GLN A 469 15.49 -30.94 0.87
CA GLN A 469 16.09 -31.74 -0.21
C GLN A 469 16.47 -33.15 0.25
N ASN A 470 17.11 -33.26 1.43
CA ASN A 470 17.66 -34.53 1.91
C ASN A 470 16.68 -35.33 2.78
N ARG A 471 15.49 -34.79 3.09
CA ARG A 471 14.52 -35.35 4.06
C ARG A 471 15.16 -35.66 5.42
N LYS A 472 16.11 -34.81 5.85
CA LYS A 472 16.82 -34.91 7.13
C LYS A 472 16.67 -33.60 7.89
N PHE A 473 15.90 -33.62 8.98
CA PHE A 473 15.45 -32.40 9.64
C PHE A 473 16.24 -32.02 10.91
N SER A 474 17.04 -32.94 11.48
CA SER A 474 17.71 -32.73 12.77
C SER A 474 18.54 -31.45 12.85
N GLU A 475 19.36 -31.16 11.83
CA GLU A 475 20.20 -29.95 11.79
C GLU A 475 19.33 -28.67 11.74
N ALA A 476 18.26 -28.69 10.94
CA ALA A 476 17.35 -27.56 10.80
C ALA A 476 16.54 -27.32 12.08
N ASP A 477 16.05 -28.38 12.71
CA ASP A 477 15.29 -28.28 13.96
C ASP A 477 16.15 -27.71 15.08
N GLU A 478 17.37 -28.24 15.26
CA GLU A 478 18.31 -27.75 16.29
C GLU A 478 18.68 -26.28 16.04
N PHE A 479 18.93 -25.91 14.78
CA PHE A 479 19.22 -24.53 14.41
C PHE A 479 18.04 -23.60 14.70
N LEU A 480 16.83 -23.98 14.30
CA LEU A 480 15.61 -23.18 14.51
C LEU A 480 15.25 -23.07 15.99
N GLU A 481 15.42 -24.14 16.77
CA GLU A 481 15.21 -24.11 18.22
C GLU A 481 16.17 -23.12 18.90
N LYS A 482 17.45 -23.15 18.52
CA LYS A 482 18.43 -22.15 18.99
C LYS A 482 18.03 -20.72 18.59
N CYS A 483 17.59 -20.51 17.35
CA CYS A 483 17.12 -19.19 16.91
C CYS A 483 15.91 -18.71 17.71
N LEU A 484 14.92 -19.56 17.97
CA LEU A 484 13.72 -19.23 18.75
C LEU A 484 14.00 -19.08 20.26
N GLN A 485 15.08 -19.69 20.78
CA GLN A 485 15.55 -19.38 22.14
C GLN A 485 16.11 -17.96 22.25
N LEU A 486 16.79 -17.49 21.20
CA LEU A 486 17.33 -16.12 21.14
C LEU A 486 16.24 -15.09 20.80
N PHE A 487 15.32 -15.45 19.90
CA PHE A 487 14.29 -14.57 19.34
C PHE A 487 12.92 -15.28 19.37
N PRO A 488 12.32 -15.42 20.58
CA PRO A 488 11.11 -16.22 20.76
C PRO A 488 9.89 -15.69 20.00
N ASP A 489 9.85 -14.38 19.74
CA ASP A 489 8.73 -13.69 19.08
C ASP A 489 9.02 -13.31 17.62
N ASP A 490 10.07 -13.86 16.99
CA ASP A 490 10.39 -13.56 15.59
C ASP A 490 9.65 -14.49 14.63
N GLY A 491 8.64 -13.92 13.95
CA GLY A 491 7.79 -14.68 13.03
C GLY A 491 8.53 -15.28 11.83
N TYR A 492 9.72 -14.81 11.47
CA TYR A 492 10.53 -15.41 10.41
C TYR A 492 10.95 -16.83 10.79
N PHE A 493 11.52 -17.01 11.99
CA PHE A 493 11.93 -18.34 12.47
C PHE A 493 10.73 -19.25 12.73
N MET A 494 9.63 -18.71 13.25
CA MET A 494 8.37 -19.46 13.43
C MET A 494 7.86 -20.02 12.09
N LYS A 495 7.90 -19.22 11.02
CA LYS A 495 7.49 -19.69 9.69
C LYS A 495 8.35 -20.87 9.23
N TYR A 496 9.67 -20.77 9.34
CA TYR A 496 10.57 -21.87 8.92
C TYR A 496 10.44 -23.12 9.79
N LYS A 497 10.08 -22.98 11.07
CA LYS A 497 9.70 -24.12 11.91
C LYS A 497 8.38 -24.76 11.45
N GLY A 498 7.39 -23.93 11.09
CA GLY A 498 6.17 -24.39 10.42
C GLY A 498 6.46 -25.17 9.13
N ASP A 499 7.38 -24.68 8.30
CA ASP A 499 7.84 -25.37 7.09
C ASP A 499 8.43 -26.76 7.41
N MET A 500 9.23 -26.89 8.47
CA MET A 500 9.79 -28.19 8.88
C MET A 500 8.71 -29.16 9.37
N LEU A 501 7.73 -28.68 10.15
CA LEU A 501 6.58 -29.48 10.59
C LEU A 501 5.74 -29.95 9.41
N TRP A 502 5.51 -29.04 8.45
CA TRP A 502 4.76 -29.34 7.23
C TRP A 502 5.42 -30.46 6.42
N GLU A 503 6.74 -30.38 6.24
CA GLU A 503 7.52 -31.37 5.48
C GLU A 503 7.65 -32.73 6.18
N LYS A 504 7.41 -32.78 7.49
CA LYS A 504 7.29 -34.01 8.30
C LYS A 504 5.87 -34.62 8.26
N GLY A 505 4.91 -33.95 7.63
CA GLY A 505 3.51 -34.37 7.59
C GLY A 505 2.66 -33.93 8.79
N LEU A 506 3.19 -33.09 9.68
CA LEU A 506 2.49 -32.56 10.86
C LEU A 506 1.72 -31.27 10.52
N GLN A 507 0.79 -31.36 9.56
CA GLN A 507 0.14 -30.19 8.96
C GLN A 507 -0.64 -29.34 9.97
N ASN A 508 -1.38 -29.95 10.90
CA ASN A 508 -2.15 -29.20 11.89
C ASN A 508 -1.24 -28.36 12.82
N GLU A 509 -0.10 -28.92 13.22
CA GLU A 509 0.89 -28.21 14.04
C GLU A 509 1.56 -27.09 13.23
N ALA A 510 1.86 -27.34 11.95
CA ALA A 510 2.41 -26.35 11.04
C ALA A 510 1.46 -25.16 10.85
N LEU A 511 0.16 -25.39 10.65
CA LEU A 511 -0.84 -24.33 10.52
C LEU A 511 -0.91 -23.44 11.77
N VAL A 512 -0.83 -24.03 12.96
CA VAL A 512 -0.78 -23.25 14.21
C VAL A 512 0.49 -22.40 14.27
N GLU A 513 1.64 -22.94 13.86
CA GLU A 513 2.89 -22.19 13.86
C GLU A 513 2.91 -21.08 12.80
N TYR A 514 2.33 -21.31 11.61
CA TYR A 514 2.18 -20.28 10.58
C TYR A 514 1.26 -19.14 11.04
N ALA A 515 0.20 -19.43 11.79
CA ALA A 515 -0.66 -18.39 12.35
C ALA A 515 0.12 -17.49 13.33
N LYS A 516 0.94 -18.08 14.21
CA LYS A 516 1.84 -17.30 15.09
C LYS A 516 2.84 -16.49 14.28
N ALA A 517 3.46 -17.10 13.27
CA ALA A 517 4.41 -16.42 12.40
C ALA A 517 3.81 -15.15 11.78
N ARG A 518 2.55 -15.23 11.30
CA ARG A 518 1.81 -14.09 10.75
C ARG A 518 1.52 -12.99 11.75
N GLU A 519 1.20 -13.34 13.00
CA GLU A 519 1.00 -12.38 14.09
C GLU A 519 2.33 -11.69 14.52
N CYS A 520 3.47 -12.36 14.30
CA CYS A 520 4.79 -11.97 14.78
C CYS A 520 5.75 -11.42 13.69
N THR A 521 5.30 -11.20 12.46
CA THR A 521 6.16 -10.59 11.42
C THR A 521 5.41 -9.73 10.42
N THR A 522 6.04 -8.61 10.05
CA THR A 522 5.63 -7.76 8.93
C THR A 522 6.48 -8.00 7.69
N ASN A 523 7.34 -9.02 7.67
CA ASN A 523 8.14 -9.35 6.51
C ASN A 523 7.22 -9.84 5.37
N GLY A 524 7.07 -9.05 4.31
CA GLY A 524 6.13 -9.36 3.25
C GLY A 524 6.55 -10.53 2.37
N ILE A 525 7.85 -10.88 2.32
CA ILE A 525 8.31 -12.09 1.63
C ILE A 525 7.80 -13.34 2.38
N VAL A 526 7.89 -13.32 3.72
CA VAL A 526 7.34 -14.40 4.55
C VAL A 526 5.82 -14.49 4.39
N GLN A 527 5.13 -13.36 4.36
CA GLN A 527 3.67 -13.34 4.14
C GLN A 527 3.30 -13.90 2.76
N LEU A 528 4.00 -13.51 1.69
CA LEU A 528 3.79 -14.06 0.35
C LEU A 528 4.04 -15.57 0.28
N GLU A 529 5.13 -16.05 0.90
CA GLU A 529 5.42 -17.49 0.96
C GLU A 529 4.31 -18.28 1.66
N LEU A 530 3.73 -17.73 2.73
CA LEU A 530 2.58 -18.31 3.42
C LEU A 530 1.32 -18.27 2.54
N ASP A 531 1.04 -17.14 1.89
CA ASP A 531 -0.15 -16.98 1.05
C ASP A 531 -0.15 -17.97 -0.11
N LYS A 532 0.99 -18.19 -0.76
CA LYS A 532 1.11 -19.21 -1.81
C LYS A 532 0.77 -20.60 -1.31
N LEU A 533 1.26 -20.97 -0.13
CA LEU A 533 0.98 -22.29 0.46
C LEU A 533 -0.50 -22.44 0.85
N LEU A 534 -1.08 -21.40 1.46
CA LEU A 534 -2.39 -21.43 2.06
C LEU A 534 -3.52 -21.27 1.04
N CYS A 535 -3.33 -20.45 0.01
CA CYS A 535 -4.31 -20.27 -1.08
C CYS A 535 -4.69 -21.60 -1.74
N GLU A 536 -3.74 -22.51 -1.96
CA GLU A 536 -4.01 -23.84 -2.52
C GLU A 536 -4.85 -24.76 -1.61
N LYS A 537 -4.97 -24.42 -0.32
CA LYS A 537 -5.60 -25.24 0.72
C LYS A 537 -6.87 -24.63 1.28
N LYS A 538 -7.10 -23.34 1.04
CA LYS A 538 -8.27 -22.59 1.54
C LYS A 538 -9.58 -23.28 1.17
N ASP A 539 -9.77 -23.62 -0.09
CA ASP A 539 -11.05 -24.17 -0.58
C ASP A 539 -11.38 -25.49 0.11
N MET A 540 -10.36 -26.35 0.31
CA MET A 540 -10.52 -27.61 1.06
C MET A 540 -10.90 -27.36 2.52
N ALA A 541 -10.30 -26.36 3.17
CA ALA A 541 -10.64 -26.02 4.55
C ALA A 541 -12.06 -25.46 4.70
N ILE A 542 -12.50 -24.64 3.73
CA ILE A 542 -13.88 -24.16 3.68
C ILE A 542 -14.84 -25.32 3.47
N GLU A 543 -14.54 -26.27 2.58
CA GLU A 543 -15.34 -27.48 2.37
C GLU A 543 -15.42 -28.33 3.64
N GLU A 544 -14.29 -28.58 4.31
CA GLU A 544 -14.23 -29.30 5.58
C GLU A 544 -15.07 -28.60 6.67
N CYS A 545 -15.02 -27.27 6.73
CA CYS A 545 -15.85 -26.49 7.65
C CYS A 545 -17.34 -26.75 7.41
N MET A 546 -17.76 -26.73 6.14
CA MET A 546 -19.16 -27.00 5.78
C MET A 546 -19.57 -28.43 6.14
N ASN A 547 -18.69 -29.41 5.95
CA ASN A 547 -18.92 -30.81 6.35
C ASN A 547 -19.04 -30.97 7.87
N LEU A 548 -18.18 -30.32 8.66
CA LEU A 548 -18.27 -30.30 10.12
C LEU A 548 -19.61 -29.70 10.60
N LEU A 549 -20.06 -28.61 9.96
CA LEU A 549 -21.34 -27.99 10.28
C LEU A 549 -22.53 -28.92 9.98
N GLN A 550 -22.51 -29.64 8.85
CA GLN A 550 -23.54 -30.64 8.51
C GLN A 550 -23.56 -31.78 9.54
N ASN A 551 -22.39 -32.23 9.99
CA ASN A 551 -22.23 -33.27 11.01
C ASN A 551 -22.47 -32.76 12.46
N ARG A 552 -22.96 -31.53 12.63
CA ARG A 552 -23.25 -30.89 13.92
C ARG A 552 -22.02 -30.68 14.83
N GLN A 553 -20.81 -30.73 14.28
CA GLN A 553 -19.54 -30.47 14.99
C GLN A 553 -19.19 -28.98 15.00
N LYS A 554 -20.11 -28.16 15.50
CA LYS A 554 -20.08 -26.70 15.33
C LYS A 554 -18.88 -26.01 16.00
N THR A 555 -18.49 -26.44 17.19
CA THR A 555 -17.35 -25.85 17.92
C THR A 555 -16.03 -26.07 17.18
N GLN A 556 -15.86 -27.25 16.58
CA GLN A 556 -14.67 -27.58 15.78
C GLN A 556 -14.62 -26.72 14.51
N ALA A 557 -15.75 -26.55 13.82
CA ALA A 557 -15.84 -25.68 12.65
C ALA A 557 -15.47 -24.22 12.97
N VAL A 558 -15.96 -23.69 14.09
CA VAL A 558 -15.61 -22.32 14.54
C VAL A 558 -14.13 -22.19 14.84
N SER A 559 -13.55 -23.10 15.63
CA SER A 559 -12.12 -23.05 16.00
C SER A 559 -11.21 -23.20 14.78
N MET A 560 -11.59 -24.05 13.82
CA MET A 560 -10.85 -24.22 12.58
C MET A 560 -10.88 -22.93 11.76
N MET A 561 -12.05 -22.35 11.52
CA MET A 561 -12.15 -21.13 10.72
C MET A 561 -11.57 -19.91 11.43
N GLU A 562 -11.56 -19.87 12.76
CA GLU A 562 -10.83 -18.85 13.52
C GLU A 562 -9.31 -18.92 13.25
N LEU A 563 -8.74 -20.12 13.21
CA LEU A 563 -7.35 -20.33 12.80
C LEU A 563 -7.12 -19.84 11.36
N TRP A 564 -8.02 -20.18 10.43
CA TRP A 564 -7.93 -19.73 9.05
C TRP A 564 -8.04 -18.21 8.88
N CYS A 565 -8.85 -17.53 9.68
CA CYS A 565 -8.88 -16.06 9.72
C CYS A 565 -7.56 -15.47 10.21
N LYS A 566 -6.80 -16.16 11.08
CA LYS A 566 -5.44 -15.72 11.47
C LYS A 566 -4.41 -16.00 10.38
N LEU A 567 -4.55 -17.13 9.69
CA LEU A 567 -3.70 -17.54 8.57
C LEU A 567 -3.92 -16.70 7.32
N MET A 568 -5.13 -16.17 7.11
CA MET A 568 -5.52 -15.41 5.93
C MET A 568 -6.48 -14.25 6.32
N PRO A 569 -6.01 -13.23 7.06
CA PRO A 569 -6.82 -12.16 7.63
C PRO A 569 -7.49 -11.23 6.62
N GLU A 570 -6.96 -11.16 5.39
CA GLU A 570 -7.54 -10.35 4.30
C GLU A 570 -8.40 -11.17 3.33
N ASP A 571 -8.52 -12.50 3.54
CA ASP A 571 -9.33 -13.36 2.68
C ASP A 571 -10.81 -13.34 3.11
N LYS A 572 -11.64 -12.78 2.25
CA LYS A 572 -13.09 -12.60 2.49
C LYS A 572 -13.86 -13.91 2.50
N GLU A 573 -13.40 -14.95 1.81
CA GLU A 573 -14.11 -16.22 1.74
C GLU A 573 -13.89 -17.04 3.02
N ALA A 574 -12.65 -17.09 3.50
CA ALA A 574 -12.32 -17.67 4.80
C ALA A 574 -13.06 -16.93 5.93
N GLU A 575 -13.04 -15.60 5.94
CA GLU A 575 -13.79 -14.81 6.92
C GLU A 575 -15.30 -15.06 6.80
N GLY A 576 -15.84 -15.10 5.58
CA GLY A 576 -17.25 -15.40 5.34
C GLY A 576 -17.64 -16.79 5.87
N ALA A 577 -16.82 -17.82 5.63
CA ALA A 577 -17.04 -19.17 6.14
C ALA A 577 -16.95 -19.23 7.67
N PHE A 578 -16.08 -18.42 8.29
CA PHE A 578 -16.07 -18.23 9.75
C PHE A 578 -17.38 -17.64 10.27
N TYR A 579 -17.95 -16.64 9.59
CA TYR A 579 -19.26 -16.09 9.95
C TYR A 579 -20.39 -17.12 9.81
N VAL A 580 -20.36 -17.97 8.79
CA VAL A 580 -21.31 -19.10 8.67
C VAL A 580 -21.22 -20.00 9.91
N ALA A 581 -20.02 -20.35 10.34
CA ALA A 581 -19.81 -21.17 11.54
C ALA A 581 -20.28 -20.45 12.83
N LYS A 582 -19.95 -19.16 13.01
CA LYS A 582 -20.41 -18.35 14.16
C LYS A 582 -21.95 -18.30 14.22
N VAL A 583 -22.61 -18.06 13.09
CA VAL A 583 -24.07 -18.03 12.98
C VAL A 583 -24.68 -19.37 13.38
N GLN A 584 -24.06 -20.50 13.06
CA GLN A 584 -24.55 -21.83 13.50
C GLN A 584 -24.32 -22.08 15.00
N CYS A 585 -23.27 -21.51 15.58
CA CYS A 585 -22.88 -21.67 16.99
C CYS A 585 -23.58 -20.72 17.98
N ALA A 586 -24.12 -19.59 17.51
CA ALA A 586 -24.75 -18.59 18.39
C ALA A 586 -25.81 -19.23 19.31
N ARG A 587 -25.82 -18.92 20.59
CA ARG A 587 -26.72 -19.56 21.57
C ARG A 587 -27.93 -18.71 21.88
N THR A 588 -27.76 -17.39 21.82
CA THR A 588 -28.81 -16.43 22.17
C THR A 588 -29.28 -15.65 20.94
N ARG A 589 -30.50 -15.11 21.04
CA ARG A 589 -31.05 -14.20 20.03
C ARG A 589 -30.19 -12.93 19.89
N THR A 590 -29.69 -12.40 21.01
CA THR A 590 -28.85 -11.20 21.04
C THR A 590 -27.54 -11.40 20.28
N GLU A 591 -26.83 -12.51 20.54
CA GLU A 591 -25.61 -12.87 19.78
C GLU A 591 -25.88 -12.94 18.27
N LEU A 592 -27.02 -13.49 17.87
CA LEU A 592 -27.37 -13.59 16.45
C LEU A 592 -27.70 -12.21 15.84
N GLU A 593 -28.35 -11.31 16.59
CA GLU A 593 -28.60 -9.91 16.16
C GLU A 593 -27.29 -9.10 16.05
N GLU A 594 -26.32 -9.35 16.93
CA GLU A 594 -24.97 -8.76 16.86
C GLU A 594 -24.22 -9.25 15.61
N LEU A 595 -24.23 -10.55 15.34
CA LEU A 595 -23.61 -11.12 14.13
C LEU A 595 -24.23 -10.57 12.84
N VAL A 596 -25.56 -10.39 12.79
CA VAL A 596 -26.23 -9.74 11.65
C VAL A 596 -25.74 -8.30 11.49
N THR A 597 -25.56 -7.57 12.59
CA THR A 597 -25.04 -6.19 12.56
C THR A 597 -23.60 -6.13 12.04
N GLU A 598 -22.76 -7.09 12.43
CA GLU A 598 -21.41 -7.25 11.86
C GLU A 598 -21.46 -7.56 10.36
N LEU A 599 -22.29 -8.53 9.95
CA LEU A 599 -22.46 -8.91 8.54
C LEU A 599 -22.95 -7.74 7.68
N TYR A 600 -23.83 -6.89 8.20
CA TYR A 600 -24.25 -5.67 7.50
C TYR A 600 -23.08 -4.73 7.23
N LYS A 601 -22.17 -4.54 8.20
CA LYS A 601 -20.96 -3.74 7.98
C LYS A 601 -20.06 -4.36 6.92
N LYS A 602 -19.92 -5.69 6.91
CA LYS A 602 -19.10 -6.43 5.94
C LYS A 602 -19.64 -6.34 4.52
N ILE A 603 -20.96 -6.43 4.34
CA ILE A 603 -21.68 -6.32 3.05
C ILE A 603 -21.88 -4.85 2.62
N GLY A 604 -21.25 -3.89 3.31
CA GLY A 604 -21.34 -2.46 3.00
C GLY A 604 -22.72 -1.85 3.22
N ILE A 605 -23.57 -2.45 4.05
CA ILE A 605 -24.89 -1.92 4.43
C ILE A 605 -24.69 -0.94 5.59
N SER A 606 -24.36 0.32 5.26
CA SER A 606 -24.31 1.43 6.20
C SER A 606 -25.23 2.56 5.72
N ASN A 607 -25.68 3.44 6.62
CA ASN A 607 -26.56 4.58 6.29
C ASN A 607 -25.92 5.66 5.39
N LYS A 608 -24.82 5.37 4.68
CA LYS A 608 -24.11 6.28 3.76
C LYS A 608 -23.62 5.52 2.52
N ILE A 609 -24.27 5.83 1.39
CA ILE A 609 -23.87 5.87 -0.04
C ILE A 609 -23.08 4.68 -0.66
N GLU A 610 -23.61 4.28 -1.84
CA GLU A 610 -23.11 3.47 -2.97
C GLU A 610 -22.39 2.14 -2.72
N LYS A 611 -22.94 1.08 -3.33
CA LYS A 611 -22.36 -0.26 -3.38
C LYS A 611 -21.87 -0.60 -4.78
N LYS A 612 -20.72 -1.28 -4.84
CA LYS A 612 -20.19 -1.96 -6.04
C LYS A 612 -20.98 -3.24 -6.37
N PRO A 613 -20.87 -3.79 -7.60
CA PRO A 613 -21.49 -5.06 -7.98
C PRO A 613 -20.94 -6.23 -7.14
N LEU A 614 -21.85 -7.06 -6.62
CA LEU A 614 -21.59 -8.06 -5.57
C LEU A 614 -21.37 -9.49 -6.12
N ALA A 615 -20.19 -9.79 -6.66
CA ALA A 615 -19.76 -11.17 -6.93
C ALA A 615 -19.02 -11.82 -5.73
N ASP A 616 -18.30 -11.03 -4.92
CA ASP A 616 -17.29 -11.54 -3.97
C ASP A 616 -17.78 -11.87 -2.54
N GLU A 617 -19.09 -11.98 -2.30
CA GLU A 617 -19.65 -12.08 -0.93
C GLU A 617 -20.57 -13.27 -0.69
N VAL A 618 -20.36 -14.38 -1.42
CA VAL A 618 -21.22 -15.57 -1.35
C VAL A 618 -21.37 -16.08 0.10
N PHE A 619 -20.27 -16.13 0.87
CA PHE A 619 -20.30 -16.66 2.22
C PHE A 619 -20.92 -15.72 3.27
N TYR A 620 -20.72 -14.40 3.17
CA TYR A 620 -21.41 -13.45 4.07
C TYR A 620 -22.93 -13.48 3.84
N ARG A 621 -23.36 -13.55 2.57
CA ARG A 621 -24.77 -13.71 2.22
C ARG A 621 -25.32 -15.05 2.73
N LYS A 622 -24.57 -16.13 2.60
CA LYS A 622 -24.93 -17.44 3.16
C LYS A 622 -25.08 -17.39 4.67
N ALA A 623 -24.14 -16.75 5.38
CA ALA A 623 -24.22 -16.56 6.83
C ALA A 623 -25.48 -15.76 7.23
N LEU A 624 -25.78 -14.70 6.48
CA LEU A 624 -26.96 -13.87 6.72
C LEU A 624 -28.27 -14.64 6.49
N THR A 625 -28.37 -15.42 5.41
CA THR A 625 -29.50 -16.31 5.13
C THR A 625 -29.69 -17.32 6.25
N GLN A 626 -28.61 -17.96 6.73
CA GLN A 626 -28.70 -18.89 7.86
C GLN A 626 -29.12 -18.20 9.15
N ALA A 627 -28.72 -16.95 9.39
CA ALA A 627 -29.18 -16.19 10.53
C ALA A 627 -30.70 -15.98 10.47
N TRP A 628 -31.26 -15.62 9.31
CA TRP A 628 -32.71 -15.50 9.13
C TRP A 628 -33.46 -16.81 9.36
N GLN A 629 -32.91 -17.94 8.89
CA GLN A 629 -33.49 -19.26 9.18
C GLN A 629 -33.56 -19.52 10.69
N ARG A 630 -32.49 -19.17 11.42
CA ARG A 630 -32.44 -19.30 12.88
C ARG A 630 -33.38 -18.34 13.62
N PHE A 631 -33.73 -17.21 13.03
CA PHE A 631 -34.78 -16.31 13.54
C PHE A 631 -36.20 -16.81 13.23
N GLY A 632 -36.35 -17.89 12.46
CA GLY A 632 -37.63 -18.55 12.17
C GLY A 632 -38.14 -18.38 10.74
N TYR A 633 -37.36 -17.78 9.83
CA TYR A 633 -37.77 -17.69 8.43
C TYR A 633 -37.59 -19.04 7.72
N PRO A 634 -38.56 -19.50 6.91
CA PRO A 634 -38.38 -20.63 6.00
C PRO A 634 -37.23 -20.37 5.03
N GLU A 635 -36.53 -21.42 4.61
CA GLU A 635 -35.34 -21.31 3.75
C GLU A 635 -35.54 -20.43 2.50
N PRO A 636 -36.61 -20.60 1.69
CA PRO A 636 -36.84 -19.73 0.52
C PRO A 636 -37.02 -18.25 0.90
N LEU A 637 -37.70 -17.96 2.02
CA LEU A 637 -37.96 -16.60 2.46
C LEU A 637 -36.74 -15.95 3.12
N ALA A 638 -35.89 -16.76 3.77
CA ALA A 638 -34.61 -16.31 4.30
C ALA A 638 -33.67 -15.86 3.17
N GLU A 639 -33.64 -16.60 2.05
CA GLU A 639 -32.85 -16.24 0.87
C GLU A 639 -33.35 -14.95 0.22
N ILE A 640 -34.67 -14.84 0.02
CA ILE A 640 -35.30 -13.61 -0.49
C ILE A 640 -35.00 -12.43 0.44
N ARG A 641 -35.10 -12.61 1.75
CA ARG A 641 -34.77 -11.56 2.73
C ARG A 641 -33.33 -11.07 2.59
N THR A 642 -32.35 -11.97 2.42
CA THR A 642 -30.96 -11.60 2.16
C THR A 642 -30.83 -10.79 0.87
N ARG A 643 -31.49 -11.21 -0.22
CA ARG A 643 -31.49 -10.49 -1.50
C ARG A 643 -32.07 -9.08 -1.37
N ILE A 644 -33.20 -8.92 -0.67
CA ILE A 644 -33.82 -7.62 -0.36
C ILE A 644 -32.83 -6.71 0.37
N VAL A 645 -32.10 -7.25 1.35
CA VAL A 645 -31.12 -6.49 2.13
C VAL A 645 -29.93 -6.07 1.28
N CYS A 646 -29.52 -6.89 0.31
CA CYS A 646 -28.33 -6.65 -0.51
C CYS A 646 -28.55 -5.71 -1.70
N THR A 647 -29.75 -5.61 -2.27
CA THR A 647 -30.05 -4.78 -3.46
C THR A 647 -30.65 -3.41 -3.10
N GLU A 648 -30.29 -2.38 -3.85
CA GLU A 648 -30.96 -1.07 -3.85
C GLU A 648 -31.57 -0.75 -5.24
N ASP A 649 -31.45 -1.66 -6.21
CA ASP A 649 -31.97 -1.47 -7.57
C ASP A 649 -33.51 -1.65 -7.59
N GLU A 650 -34.21 -0.71 -8.21
CA GLU A 650 -35.68 -0.73 -8.24
C GLU A 650 -36.25 -1.90 -9.04
N SER A 651 -35.57 -2.32 -10.12
CA SER A 651 -36.00 -3.44 -10.97
C SER A 651 -35.85 -4.77 -10.24
N ASP A 652 -34.72 -4.97 -9.56
CA ASP A 652 -34.48 -6.11 -8.67
C ASP A 652 -35.53 -6.20 -7.57
N LEU A 653 -35.85 -5.06 -6.94
CA LEU A 653 -36.86 -4.99 -5.88
C LEU A 653 -38.26 -5.35 -6.39
N GLU A 654 -38.62 -4.95 -7.62
CA GLU A 654 -39.91 -5.34 -8.19
C GLU A 654 -39.96 -6.83 -8.55
N TYR A 655 -38.87 -7.38 -9.09
CA TYR A 655 -38.74 -8.82 -9.33
C TYR A 655 -38.92 -9.62 -8.02
N LEU A 656 -38.26 -9.20 -6.94
CA LEU A 656 -38.43 -9.79 -5.60
C LEU A 656 -39.87 -9.67 -5.10
N ALA A 657 -40.57 -8.57 -5.39
CA ALA A 657 -41.97 -8.40 -5.01
C ALA A 657 -42.90 -9.36 -5.78
N GLU A 658 -42.63 -9.62 -7.06
CA GLU A 658 -43.33 -10.65 -7.85
C GLU A 658 -43.08 -12.06 -7.30
N GLU A 659 -41.84 -12.37 -6.96
CA GLU A 659 -41.47 -13.64 -6.33
C GLU A 659 -42.24 -13.84 -5.01
N MET A 660 -42.33 -12.79 -4.19
CA MET A 660 -43.12 -12.82 -2.95
C MET A 660 -44.63 -12.97 -3.19
N ARG A 661 -45.18 -12.36 -4.25
CA ARG A 661 -46.60 -12.51 -4.63
C ARG A 661 -46.94 -13.96 -4.97
N ASN A 662 -46.01 -14.74 -5.53
CA ASN A 662 -46.23 -16.17 -5.79
C ASN A 662 -46.49 -16.96 -4.49
N PHE A 663 -45.76 -16.67 -3.41
CA PHE A 663 -46.00 -17.30 -2.10
C PHE A 663 -47.32 -16.85 -1.48
N GLN A 664 -47.69 -15.59 -1.66
CA GLN A 664 -48.99 -15.05 -1.25
C GLN A 664 -50.15 -15.76 -1.94
N VAL A 665 -50.09 -15.97 -3.26
CA VAL A 665 -51.11 -16.70 -4.03
C VAL A 665 -51.24 -18.15 -3.56
N ARG A 666 -50.12 -18.79 -3.21
CA ARG A 666 -50.08 -20.14 -2.66
C ARG A 666 -50.49 -20.23 -1.18
N LYS A 667 -50.75 -19.10 -0.52
CA LYS A 667 -51.09 -18.98 0.92
C LYS A 667 -50.03 -19.59 1.84
N GLN A 668 -48.75 -19.51 1.46
CA GLN A 668 -47.63 -20.05 2.22
C GLN A 668 -46.96 -18.95 3.04
N TRP A 669 -46.71 -19.21 4.34
CA TRP A 669 -45.98 -18.31 5.25
C TRP A 669 -46.47 -16.85 5.15
N ASN A 670 -47.77 -16.67 5.32
CA ASN A 670 -48.44 -15.40 5.02
C ASN A 670 -47.85 -14.24 5.84
N CYS A 671 -47.54 -14.45 7.12
CA CYS A 671 -46.95 -13.43 7.97
C CYS A 671 -45.61 -12.94 7.42
N GLU A 672 -44.68 -13.87 7.20
CA GLU A 672 -43.34 -13.63 6.67
C GLU A 672 -43.43 -12.95 5.30
N THR A 673 -44.35 -13.44 4.45
CA THR A 673 -44.55 -12.94 3.09
C THR A 673 -45.00 -11.49 3.07
N TYR A 674 -46.02 -11.15 3.85
CA TYR A 674 -46.49 -9.77 3.97
C TYR A 674 -45.42 -8.87 4.61
N LYS A 675 -44.66 -9.36 5.58
CA LYS A 675 -43.57 -8.57 6.18
C LYS A 675 -42.49 -8.24 5.14
N LEU A 676 -42.03 -9.22 4.35
CA LEU A 676 -41.01 -9.01 3.33
C LEU A 676 -41.50 -8.13 2.17
N LEU A 677 -42.76 -8.27 1.74
CA LEU A 677 -43.39 -7.32 0.82
C LEU A 677 -43.38 -5.90 1.38
N GLY A 678 -43.68 -5.74 2.68
CA GLY A 678 -43.57 -4.47 3.37
C GLY A 678 -42.16 -3.88 3.33
N ASP A 679 -41.13 -4.71 3.58
CA ASP A 679 -39.73 -4.29 3.52
C ASP A 679 -39.30 -3.84 2.12
N ILE A 680 -39.72 -4.55 1.06
CA ILE A 680 -39.47 -4.18 -0.33
C ILE A 680 -40.10 -2.82 -0.64
N ARG A 681 -41.39 -2.66 -0.34
CA ARG A 681 -42.12 -1.41 -0.61
C ARG A 681 -41.54 -0.25 0.20
N LYS A 682 -41.04 -0.52 1.41
CA LYS A 682 -40.36 0.47 2.24
C LYS A 682 -39.04 0.91 1.60
N LYS A 683 -38.25 -0.01 1.05
CA LYS A 683 -37.02 0.32 0.30
C LYS A 683 -37.30 1.18 -0.94
N GLN A 684 -38.36 0.87 -1.67
CA GLN A 684 -38.83 1.66 -2.82
C GLN A 684 -39.46 3.02 -2.44
N GLY A 685 -39.43 3.44 -1.17
CA GLY A 685 -40.03 4.69 -0.70
C GLY A 685 -41.57 4.68 -0.64
N GLN A 686 -42.22 3.57 -0.97
CA GLN A 686 -43.68 3.39 -0.97
C GLN A 686 -44.21 3.11 0.44
N THR A 687 -44.03 4.08 1.34
CA THR A 687 -44.29 3.92 2.79
C THR A 687 -45.72 3.52 3.15
N LYS A 688 -46.73 4.01 2.43
CA LYS A 688 -48.14 3.64 2.67
C LYS A 688 -48.38 2.15 2.37
N LEU A 689 -47.96 1.69 1.20
CA LEU A 689 -48.04 0.28 0.79
C LEU A 689 -47.22 -0.62 1.72
N ALA A 690 -46.06 -0.15 2.18
CA ALA A 690 -45.26 -0.88 3.15
C ALA A 690 -46.02 -1.13 4.46
N PHE A 691 -46.65 -0.10 5.00
CA PHE A 691 -47.42 -0.22 6.25
C PHE A 691 -48.68 -1.06 6.07
N GLU A 692 -49.39 -0.95 4.94
CA GLU A 692 -50.51 -1.85 4.61
C GLU A 692 -50.09 -3.33 4.67
N ASN A 693 -48.94 -3.66 4.08
CA ASN A 693 -48.36 -5.00 4.16
C ASN A 693 -47.96 -5.39 5.60
N TYR A 694 -47.35 -4.50 6.38
CA TYR A 694 -47.03 -4.77 7.79
C TYR A 694 -48.28 -5.01 8.65
N PHE A 695 -49.38 -4.30 8.38
CA PHE A 695 -50.66 -4.56 9.04
C PHE A 695 -51.19 -5.96 8.69
N HIS A 696 -51.17 -6.33 7.42
CA HIS A 696 -51.55 -7.69 7.00
C HIS A 696 -50.65 -8.76 7.61
N ALA A 697 -49.34 -8.52 7.73
CA ALA A 697 -48.45 -9.44 8.43
C ALA A 697 -48.87 -9.65 9.89
N MET A 698 -49.25 -8.56 10.58
CA MET A 698 -49.75 -8.63 11.94
C MET A 698 -51.07 -9.39 12.05
N GLU A 699 -51.93 -9.48 11.03
CA GLU A 699 -53.21 -10.22 11.11
C GLU A 699 -53.03 -11.73 11.37
N TYR A 700 -51.88 -12.29 11.00
CA TYR A 700 -51.52 -13.69 11.25
C TYR A 700 -50.88 -13.87 12.64
N GLU A 701 -50.52 -15.11 13.00
CA GLU A 701 -49.76 -15.42 14.23
C GLU A 701 -48.26 -15.40 13.92
N PRO A 702 -47.55 -14.28 14.15
CA PRO A 702 -46.13 -14.15 13.78
C PRO A 702 -45.24 -15.01 14.66
N HIS A 703 -44.16 -15.55 14.10
CA HIS A 703 -43.03 -16.03 14.88
C HIS A 703 -42.53 -14.93 15.84
N SER A 704 -42.07 -15.30 17.04
CA SER A 704 -41.73 -14.37 18.12
C SER A 704 -40.75 -13.26 17.69
N TYR A 705 -39.79 -13.61 16.83
CA TYR A 705 -38.84 -12.67 16.25
C TYR A 705 -39.52 -11.64 15.34
N ILE A 706 -40.36 -12.11 14.41
CA ILE A 706 -41.06 -11.27 13.43
C ILE A 706 -42.03 -10.33 14.14
N LYS A 707 -42.71 -10.81 15.19
CA LYS A 707 -43.52 -9.96 16.07
C LYS A 707 -42.69 -8.80 16.62
N THR A 708 -41.50 -9.09 17.13
CA THR A 708 -40.60 -8.06 17.68
C THR A 708 -40.14 -7.08 16.59
N GLU A 709 -39.82 -7.56 15.38
CA GLU A 709 -39.44 -6.69 14.26
C GLU A 709 -40.59 -5.77 13.86
N LEU A 710 -41.80 -6.30 13.69
CA LEU A 710 -42.99 -5.51 13.35
C LEU A 710 -43.27 -4.48 14.45
N SER A 711 -43.24 -4.88 15.72
CA SER A 711 -43.35 -3.97 16.87
C SER A 711 -42.29 -2.86 16.81
N ARG A 712 -41.03 -3.19 16.53
CA ARG A 712 -39.94 -2.20 16.39
C ARG A 712 -40.19 -1.25 15.23
N ILE A 713 -40.64 -1.75 14.07
CA ILE A 713 -40.98 -0.91 12.91
C ILE A 713 -42.04 0.13 13.27
N PHE A 714 -43.14 -0.30 13.89
CA PHE A 714 -44.23 0.61 14.27
C PHE A 714 -43.80 1.60 15.36
N LEU A 715 -43.12 1.14 16.42
CA LEU A 715 -42.69 1.99 17.53
C LEU A 715 -41.61 3.00 17.10
N GLU A 716 -40.64 2.57 16.28
CA GLU A 716 -39.62 3.49 15.75
C GLU A 716 -40.22 4.54 14.83
N ASP A 717 -41.20 4.17 14.02
CA ASP A 717 -41.89 5.12 13.15
C ASP A 717 -42.69 6.13 13.97
N LEU A 718 -43.43 5.66 14.98
CA LEU A 718 -44.16 6.50 15.93
C LEU A 718 -43.22 7.50 16.65
N TYR A 719 -42.07 7.00 17.10
CA TYR A 719 -41.06 7.81 17.78
C TYR A 719 -40.37 8.82 16.85
N LYS A 720 -39.89 8.39 15.67
CA LYS A 720 -39.19 9.27 14.73
C LYS A 720 -40.14 10.32 14.15
N GLY A 721 -41.36 9.92 13.81
CA GLY A 721 -42.37 10.82 13.29
C GLY A 721 -42.83 11.83 14.32
N SER A 722 -43.02 11.45 15.60
CA SER A 722 -43.38 12.42 16.65
C SER A 722 -42.28 13.45 16.89
N ARG A 723 -40.99 13.04 16.87
CA ARG A 723 -39.87 13.99 16.93
C ARG A 723 -39.83 14.94 15.73
N ARG A 724 -40.09 14.44 14.51
CA ARG A 724 -40.13 15.28 13.29
C ARG A 724 -41.33 16.22 13.31
N ALA A 725 -42.51 15.77 13.71
CA ALA A 725 -43.69 16.60 13.89
C ALA A 725 -43.40 17.74 14.89
N GLY A 726 -42.79 17.43 16.03
CA GLY A 726 -42.39 18.43 17.03
C GLY A 726 -41.31 19.40 16.54
N PHE A 727 -40.51 19.02 15.55
CA PHE A 727 -39.57 19.92 14.88
C PHE A 727 -40.27 20.84 13.86
N PHE A 728 -41.13 20.28 13.00
CA PHE A 728 -41.88 21.04 12.01
C PHE A 728 -42.82 22.05 12.68
N ALA A 729 -43.57 21.64 13.70
CA ALA A 729 -44.49 22.50 14.44
C ALA A 729 -43.82 23.70 15.13
N LYS A 730 -42.49 23.66 15.34
CA LYS A 730 -41.72 24.80 15.88
C LYS A 730 -41.30 25.82 14.82
N ARG A 731 -41.34 25.46 13.53
CA ARG A 731 -40.81 26.26 12.42
C ARG A 731 -41.86 26.62 11.37
N THR A 732 -42.85 25.76 11.14
CA THR A 732 -43.87 25.88 10.10
C THR A 732 -45.16 25.15 10.51
N ASP A 733 -46.20 25.22 9.68
CA ASP A 733 -47.36 24.31 9.78
C ASP A 733 -46.89 22.85 9.62
N ALA A 734 -47.38 21.97 10.48
CA ALA A 734 -47.06 20.54 10.50
C ALA A 734 -48.18 19.68 9.92
N THR A 735 -49.31 20.26 9.50
CA THR A 735 -50.51 19.55 9.04
C THR A 735 -50.21 18.61 7.89
N GLU A 736 -49.54 19.08 6.83
CA GLU A 736 -49.17 18.23 5.68
C GLU A 736 -48.29 17.04 6.06
N PHE A 737 -47.34 17.25 6.98
CA PHE A 737 -46.47 16.18 7.48
C PHE A 737 -47.27 15.18 8.33
N LEU A 738 -48.14 15.67 9.21
CA LEU A 738 -48.97 14.85 10.09
C LEU A 738 -49.96 14.00 9.27
N ASP A 739 -50.61 14.58 8.27
CA ASP A 739 -51.53 13.87 7.39
C ASP A 739 -50.81 12.77 6.58
N ALA A 740 -49.64 13.09 6.01
CA ALA A 740 -48.84 12.11 5.27
C ALA A 740 -48.31 10.99 6.18
N TRP A 741 -47.83 11.33 7.39
CA TRP A 741 -47.25 10.36 8.31
C TRP A 741 -48.31 9.49 9.00
N LEU A 742 -49.34 10.10 9.59
CA LEU A 742 -50.39 9.37 10.31
C LEU A 742 -51.40 8.71 9.36
N GLY A 743 -51.56 9.24 8.14
CA GLY A 743 -52.47 8.69 7.14
C GLY A 743 -52.21 7.22 6.76
N LYS A 744 -51.00 6.70 7.01
CA LYS A 744 -50.70 5.27 6.82
C LYS A 744 -51.28 4.35 7.90
N TYR A 745 -51.68 4.89 9.06
CA TYR A 745 -52.27 4.13 10.15
C TYR A 745 -53.80 4.02 10.05
N LYS A 746 -54.39 4.46 8.93
CA LYS A 746 -55.84 4.45 8.62
C LYS A 746 -56.68 5.34 9.54
N SER A 747 -56.80 4.99 10.82
CA SER A 747 -57.59 5.75 11.81
C SER A 747 -56.94 5.70 13.20
N GLN A 748 -57.34 6.63 14.08
CA GLN A 748 -56.89 6.61 15.48
C GLN A 748 -57.25 5.29 16.18
N LYS A 749 -58.45 4.75 15.91
CA LYS A 749 -58.91 3.49 16.49
C LYS A 749 -58.06 2.30 16.04
N ASP A 750 -57.60 2.30 14.78
CA ASP A 750 -56.70 1.27 14.26
C ASP A 750 -55.31 1.36 14.89
N LEU A 751 -54.82 2.58 15.15
CA LEU A 751 -53.57 2.81 15.86
C LEU A 751 -53.64 2.34 17.33
N GLU A 752 -54.73 2.63 18.03
CA GLU A 752 -54.96 2.16 19.41
C GLU A 752 -54.99 0.63 19.47
N LYS A 753 -55.74 -0.01 18.56
CA LYS A 753 -55.79 -1.48 18.44
C LYS A 753 -54.43 -2.10 18.09
N LEU A 754 -53.62 -1.41 17.29
CA LEU A 754 -52.25 -1.84 16.98
C LEU A 754 -51.37 -1.78 18.23
N LEU A 755 -51.45 -0.70 19.01
CA LEU A 755 -50.67 -0.53 20.24
C LEU A 755 -51.05 -1.56 21.30
N GLU A 756 -52.33 -1.86 21.49
CA GLU A 756 -52.82 -2.95 22.36
C GLU A 756 -52.27 -4.34 21.98
N ARG A 757 -51.89 -4.52 20.71
CA ARG A 757 -51.35 -5.79 20.21
C ARG A 757 -49.83 -5.89 20.34
N ILE A 758 -49.16 -4.74 20.43
CA ILE A 758 -47.70 -4.61 20.44
C ILE A 758 -47.16 -4.47 21.87
N LEU A 759 -47.85 -3.68 22.71
CA LEU A 759 -47.59 -3.49 24.14
C LEU A 759 -48.17 -4.65 24.94
#